data_AF-A0A4Q0GRB5-F1
#
_entry.id   AF-A0A4Q0GRB5-F1
#
_cell.length_a   1.000
_cell.length_b   1.000
_cell.length_c   1.000
_cell.angle_alpha   90.00
_cell.angle_beta   90.00
_cell.angle_gamma   90.00
#
_symmetry.space_group_name_H-M   'P 1'
#
loop_
_entity.id
_entity.type
_entity.pdbx_description
1 polymer ?
#
loop_
_entity_poly.entity_id
_entity_poly.type
_entity_poly.pdbx_seq_one_letter_code
_entity_poly.pdbx_strand_id
1 'polypeptide(L)'
;MRIDRAGLIGAGMMAIAVATVQVAAPVTAQTPATTVQQDFDAAAALDAKGDKPAALAAWEKLEARTKPGSRSRGIALIRKAPTLFALNRADESVKAARAGLALLPVDDASLAEDRTRAFLILGQVATDTLDYAGAVTALQQAEASAVGTADKLGAMLSLVTAQIFIDPNAAAATLARSDALIGTLKLDKNVAARFARERTILKLNTGDIAGARASALRAITLLGGLDTNKIDIMDASARSDAAIAFLLSGNADEARRYMAFTGAGRMMKGSFDPAAEMRSPDCGGDAGLEPQDVAVVEFNIASDGTIDHASPIYAAGGGQVALEFARAVKGWSWPAEQVQAIPAFYRYHVRVEMRCSTAFERPSIGDGLDGALEQWLASKGVTVAPEPAGSQAAALAGQRAELATATAQAPNGLRTLAAIYRLTSNPTVAREERAGLYARGLAIAAANDAPPSARLTFDLPGRVDAVTDIWRPGIYERTLMPMVSEPVYANDPQARAAIRLMMVDGAVARTRKSQKNDAAILTLRQVADDKALKPNDPLRVGALIRIASIEERNGQIDAARATFASSGLTANQCAIMDAPPKMVSKPGSEAFPMEAMRWGFEGWTQVQFDIGADGNVINQRALLSYPPFIFSEAGTNFFNKAKYAKTYRPDGGLGCGATTTRIKFLLPESAHRAS
;
A
#
# COMPACT_ATOMS: atom_id res chain seq x y z
N MET A 1 25.77 -20.25 6.94
CA MET A 1 26.72 -21.31 6.57
C MET A 1 28.10 -20.65 6.43
N ARG A 2 29.02 -20.93 7.36
CA ARG A 2 30.36 -20.31 7.39
C ARG A 2 31.27 -20.99 6.37
N ILE A 3 31.94 -20.22 5.53
CA ILE A 3 33.22 -20.59 4.92
C ILE A 3 34.09 -19.33 4.88
N ASP A 4 35.04 -19.27 5.80
CA ASP A 4 36.27 -18.49 5.63
C ASP A 4 37.32 -19.43 5.00
N ARG A 5 37.92 -19.00 3.89
CA ARG A 5 39.35 -19.17 3.50
C ARG A 5 39.56 -19.09 1.98
N ALA A 6 40.22 -18.02 1.55
CA ALA A 6 41.29 -17.98 0.54
C ALA A 6 41.72 -16.50 0.46
N GLY A 7 42.97 -16.11 0.64
CA GLY A 7 44.18 -16.70 0.07
C GLY A 7 44.76 -15.64 -0.86
N LEU A 8 45.84 -15.00 -0.42
CA LEU A 8 46.43 -13.80 -0.99
C LEU A 8 46.91 -13.95 -2.44
N ILE A 9 46.57 -12.91 -3.19
CA ILE A 9 47.23 -12.28 -4.35
C ILE A 9 48.71 -12.63 -4.51
N GLY A 10 49.08 -13.13 -5.70
CA GLY A 10 50.43 -13.15 -6.24
C GLY A 10 50.44 -12.45 -7.61
N ALA A 11 51.23 -11.38 -7.71
CA ALA A 11 51.34 -10.51 -8.88
C ALA A 11 52.44 -10.97 -9.84
N GLY A 12 52.23 -10.65 -11.13
CA GLY A 12 53.25 -10.10 -12.03
C GLY A 12 54.22 -11.06 -12.69
N MET A 13 54.17 -11.12 -14.03
CA MET A 13 55.35 -10.85 -14.86
C MET A 13 54.92 -10.51 -16.29
N MET A 14 55.29 -9.30 -16.72
CA MET A 14 55.35 -8.91 -18.12
C MET A 14 56.46 -9.72 -18.82
N ALA A 15 56.16 -10.24 -20.00
CA ALA A 15 57.18 -10.57 -21.00
C ALA A 15 56.70 -10.02 -22.35
N ILE A 16 57.42 -9.01 -22.83
CA ILE A 16 57.33 -8.50 -24.19
C ILE A 16 58.18 -9.44 -25.07
N ALA A 17 57.56 -10.10 -26.03
CA ALA A 17 58.26 -10.80 -27.10
C ALA A 17 57.60 -10.45 -28.43
N VAL A 18 58.36 -9.76 -29.27
CA VAL A 18 58.05 -9.42 -30.66
C VAL A 18 58.44 -10.62 -31.52
N ALA A 19 57.49 -11.22 -32.24
CA ALA A 19 57.81 -12.07 -33.40
C ALA A 19 56.61 -12.28 -34.34
N THR A 20 56.80 -11.82 -35.58
CA THR A 20 56.35 -12.39 -36.86
C THR A 20 54.87 -12.72 -37.06
N VAL A 21 54.24 -11.92 -37.93
CA VAL A 21 52.96 -12.17 -38.59
C VAL A 21 53.06 -13.44 -39.45
N GLN A 22 52.50 -14.54 -38.95
CA GLN A 22 51.96 -15.61 -39.79
C GLN A 22 50.44 -15.46 -39.79
N VAL A 23 49.88 -15.17 -40.96
CA VAL A 23 48.43 -15.20 -41.21
C VAL A 23 47.99 -16.67 -41.20
N ALA A 24 47.82 -17.22 -40.00
CA ALA A 24 47.05 -18.43 -39.81
C ALA A 24 45.57 -18.05 -39.95
N ALA A 25 44.85 -18.74 -40.84
CA ALA A 25 43.41 -18.64 -40.93
C ALA A 25 42.78 -18.76 -39.54
N PRO A 26 41.69 -18.03 -39.23
CA PRO A 26 41.00 -18.21 -37.97
C PRO A 26 40.45 -19.63 -37.92
N VAL A 27 41.21 -20.53 -37.29
CA VAL A 27 40.65 -21.71 -36.68
C VAL A 27 39.69 -21.14 -35.65
N THR A 28 38.40 -21.13 -35.99
CA THR A 28 37.36 -20.98 -35.00
C THR A 28 37.60 -22.11 -34.02
N ALA A 29 38.27 -21.78 -32.91
CA ALA A 29 38.38 -22.69 -31.79
C ALA A 29 36.94 -22.98 -31.38
N GLN A 30 36.44 -24.14 -31.81
CA GLN A 30 35.20 -24.69 -31.31
C GLN A 30 35.41 -24.84 -29.81
N THR A 31 34.91 -23.86 -29.05
CA THR A 31 34.84 -23.94 -27.60
C THR A 31 34.23 -25.32 -27.28
N PRO A 32 34.91 -26.18 -26.49
CA PRO A 32 34.43 -27.53 -26.25
C PRO A 32 32.97 -27.47 -25.80
N ALA A 33 32.10 -28.25 -26.46
CA ALA A 33 30.69 -28.28 -26.11
C ALA A 33 30.57 -28.77 -24.65
N THR A 34 30.06 -27.91 -23.77
CA THR A 34 29.90 -28.26 -22.35
C THR A 34 28.90 -29.41 -22.20
N THR A 35 29.12 -30.30 -21.23
CA THR A 35 28.16 -31.37 -20.91
C THR A 35 26.93 -30.80 -20.19
N VAL A 36 25.82 -31.55 -20.17
CA VAL A 36 24.62 -31.15 -19.41
C VAL A 36 24.92 -31.01 -17.90
N GLN A 37 25.80 -31.87 -17.37
CA GLN A 37 26.25 -31.77 -15.98
C GLN A 37 27.06 -30.49 -15.73
N GLN A 38 27.98 -30.13 -16.64
CA GLN A 38 28.75 -28.89 -16.53
C GLN A 38 27.85 -27.65 -16.57
N ASP A 39 26.82 -27.64 -17.42
CA ASP A 39 25.84 -26.55 -17.46
C ASP A 39 24.99 -26.50 -16.19
N PHE A 40 24.61 -27.65 -15.63
CA PHE A 40 23.92 -27.72 -14.33
C PHE A 40 24.78 -27.16 -13.19
N ASP A 41 26.04 -27.59 -13.09
CA ASP A 41 26.96 -27.14 -12.05
C ASP A 41 27.23 -25.64 -12.18
N ALA A 42 27.34 -25.13 -13.41
CA ALA A 42 27.49 -23.70 -13.68
C ALA A 42 26.24 -22.90 -13.26
N ALA A 43 25.04 -23.37 -13.59
CA ALA A 43 23.80 -22.73 -13.19
C ALA A 43 23.63 -22.73 -11.66
N ALA A 44 23.92 -23.86 -11.00
CA ALA A 44 23.90 -23.99 -9.55
C ALA A 44 24.92 -23.06 -8.87
N ALA A 45 26.12 -22.92 -9.43
CA ALA A 45 27.14 -22.02 -8.92
C ALA A 45 26.72 -20.54 -9.05
N LEU A 46 26.06 -20.16 -10.14
CA LEU A 46 25.51 -18.81 -10.31
C LEU A 46 24.40 -18.52 -9.29
N ASP A 47 23.48 -19.48 -9.10
CA ASP A 47 22.40 -19.35 -8.12
C ASP A 47 22.95 -19.22 -6.69
N ALA A 48 23.95 -20.02 -6.34
CA ALA A 48 24.64 -19.97 -5.05
C ALA A 48 25.41 -18.66 -4.82
N LYS A 49 25.93 -18.03 -5.88
CA LYS A 49 26.57 -16.70 -5.83
C LYS A 49 25.58 -15.55 -5.67
N GLY A 50 24.28 -15.80 -5.90
CA GLY A 50 23.23 -14.79 -5.77
C GLY A 50 23.02 -13.92 -7.02
N ASP A 51 23.69 -14.20 -8.14
CA ASP A 51 23.43 -13.52 -9.41
C ASP A 51 22.16 -14.11 -10.06
N LYS A 52 21.00 -13.64 -9.59
CA LYS A 52 19.70 -14.19 -9.98
C LYS A 52 19.42 -14.05 -11.49
N PRO A 53 19.69 -12.91 -12.15
CA PRO A 53 19.54 -12.81 -13.60
C PRO A 53 20.43 -13.79 -14.38
N ALA A 54 21.72 -13.92 -14.03
CA ALA A 54 22.60 -14.86 -14.72
C ALA A 54 22.23 -16.32 -14.44
N ALA A 55 21.85 -16.64 -13.20
CA ALA A 55 21.37 -17.96 -12.83
C ALA A 55 20.12 -18.34 -13.62
N LEU A 56 19.15 -17.42 -13.74
CA LEU A 56 17.94 -17.66 -14.52
C LEU A 56 18.25 -17.97 -15.98
N ALA A 57 19.10 -17.17 -16.63
CA ALA A 57 19.50 -17.40 -18.01
C ALA A 57 20.21 -18.76 -18.18
N ALA A 58 21.05 -19.16 -17.21
CA ALA A 58 21.70 -20.47 -17.21
C ALA A 58 20.69 -21.62 -17.03
N TRP A 59 19.71 -21.47 -16.15
CA TRP A 59 18.64 -22.46 -15.95
C TRP A 59 17.73 -22.60 -17.19
N GLU A 60 17.35 -21.50 -17.83
CA GLU A 60 16.55 -21.50 -19.06
C GLU A 60 17.31 -22.18 -20.22
N LYS A 61 18.62 -21.90 -20.35
CA LYS A 61 19.49 -22.59 -21.31
C LYS A 61 19.56 -24.09 -21.02
N LEU A 62 19.74 -24.48 -19.75
CA LEU A 62 19.78 -25.88 -19.37
C LEU A 62 18.45 -26.58 -19.67
N GLU A 63 17.30 -25.95 -19.35
CA GLU A 63 16.01 -26.58 -19.62
C GLU A 63 15.84 -26.85 -21.11
N ALA A 64 16.21 -25.91 -21.99
CA ALA A 64 16.16 -26.09 -23.44
C ALA A 64 17.04 -27.25 -23.96
N ARG A 65 18.15 -27.56 -23.27
CA ARG A 65 19.03 -28.69 -23.60
C ARG A 65 18.56 -30.04 -23.09
N THR A 66 17.67 -30.06 -22.09
CA THR A 66 17.13 -31.31 -21.53
C THR A 66 15.94 -31.84 -22.34
N LYS A 67 15.83 -33.17 -22.47
CA LYS A 67 14.72 -33.80 -23.19
C LYS A 67 13.37 -33.47 -22.50
N PRO A 68 12.35 -32.97 -23.23
CA PRO A 68 11.01 -32.77 -22.68
C PRO A 68 10.45 -34.04 -22.02
N GLY A 69 9.79 -33.89 -20.87
CA GLY A 69 9.23 -35.02 -20.10
C GLY A 69 10.26 -35.88 -19.35
N SER A 70 11.56 -35.55 -19.40
CA SER A 70 12.59 -36.30 -18.68
C SER A 70 12.74 -35.86 -17.22
N ARG A 71 13.30 -36.75 -16.38
CA ARG A 71 13.72 -36.44 -15.01
C ARG A 71 14.65 -35.21 -14.94
N SER A 72 15.63 -35.11 -15.84
CA SER A 72 16.57 -33.98 -15.89
C SER A 72 15.86 -32.66 -16.19
N ARG A 73 14.82 -32.69 -17.04
CA ARG A 73 13.95 -31.51 -17.26
C ARG A 73 13.20 -31.13 -15.99
N GLY A 74 12.69 -32.11 -15.24
CA GLY A 74 12.03 -31.89 -13.96
C GLY A 74 12.91 -31.17 -12.94
N ILE A 75 14.14 -31.66 -12.77
CA ILE A 75 15.14 -31.05 -11.86
C ILE A 75 15.47 -29.61 -12.29
N ALA A 76 15.74 -29.38 -13.58
CA ALA A 76 16.04 -28.04 -14.08
C ALA A 76 14.89 -27.04 -13.81
N LEU A 77 13.64 -27.45 -14.03
CA LEU A 77 12.46 -26.63 -13.74
C LEU A 77 12.34 -26.27 -12.24
N ILE A 78 12.57 -27.25 -11.36
CA ILE A 78 12.51 -27.04 -9.91
C ILE A 78 13.63 -26.10 -9.44
N ARG A 79 14.85 -26.26 -9.94
CA ARG A 79 15.99 -25.40 -9.56
C ARG A 79 15.85 -23.99 -10.13
N LYS A 80 15.16 -23.83 -11.26
CA LYS A 80 14.80 -22.52 -11.83
C LYS A 80 13.76 -21.77 -10.98
N ALA A 81 12.80 -22.48 -10.38
CA ALA A 81 11.64 -21.87 -9.72
C ALA A 81 12.00 -20.85 -8.61
N PRO A 82 12.92 -21.12 -7.66
CA PRO A 82 13.33 -20.12 -6.67
C PRO A 82 13.96 -18.86 -7.29
N THR A 83 14.68 -19.01 -8.40
CA THR A 83 15.30 -17.87 -9.09
C THR A 83 14.23 -16.99 -9.75
N LEU A 84 13.22 -17.59 -10.38
CA LEU A 84 12.05 -16.87 -10.91
C LEU A 84 11.34 -16.10 -9.81
N PHE A 85 11.13 -16.74 -8.65
CA PHE A 85 10.46 -16.10 -7.53
C PHE A 85 11.26 -14.91 -6.98
N ALA A 86 12.58 -15.05 -6.81
CA ALA A 86 13.46 -13.97 -6.38
C ALA A 86 13.54 -12.79 -7.37
N LEU A 87 13.11 -12.99 -8.61
CA LEU A 87 13.01 -11.97 -9.65
C LEU A 87 11.57 -11.44 -9.83
N ASN A 88 10.70 -11.64 -8.82
CA ASN A 88 9.28 -11.24 -8.83
C ASN A 88 8.45 -11.88 -9.97
N ARG A 89 8.85 -13.06 -10.46
CA ARG A 89 8.12 -13.85 -11.48
C ARG A 89 7.40 -15.04 -10.84
N ALA A 90 6.51 -14.74 -9.89
CA ALA A 90 5.85 -15.75 -9.03
C ALA A 90 5.02 -16.78 -9.82
N ASP A 91 4.22 -16.34 -10.80
CA ASP A 91 3.39 -17.26 -11.61
C ASP A 91 4.25 -18.26 -12.40
N GLU A 92 5.35 -17.78 -12.97
CA GLU A 92 6.29 -18.62 -13.71
C GLU A 92 7.05 -19.56 -12.78
N SER A 93 7.37 -19.11 -11.56
CA SER A 93 7.93 -19.95 -10.51
C SER A 93 7.00 -21.11 -10.16
N VAL A 94 5.72 -20.83 -9.89
CA VAL A 94 4.70 -21.84 -9.60
C VAL A 94 4.53 -22.81 -10.76
N LYS A 95 4.44 -22.28 -11.99
CA LYS A 95 4.33 -23.10 -13.20
C LYS A 95 5.54 -24.03 -13.34
N ALA A 96 6.76 -23.53 -13.15
CA ALA A 96 7.98 -24.32 -13.21
C ALA A 96 8.04 -25.38 -12.10
N ALA A 97 7.72 -25.03 -10.85
CA ALA A 97 7.74 -25.96 -9.73
C ALA A 97 6.72 -27.11 -9.91
N ARG A 98 5.48 -26.79 -10.32
CA ARG A 98 4.44 -27.80 -10.61
C ARG A 98 4.81 -28.69 -11.78
N ALA A 99 5.29 -28.11 -12.89
CA ALA A 99 5.73 -28.88 -14.05
C ALA A 99 6.92 -29.77 -13.74
N GLY A 100 7.84 -29.31 -12.88
CA GLY A 100 8.96 -30.11 -12.42
C GLY A 100 8.54 -31.28 -11.53
N LEU A 101 7.66 -31.03 -10.55
CA LEU A 101 7.11 -32.07 -9.66
C LEU A 101 6.40 -33.18 -10.45
N ALA A 102 5.65 -32.84 -11.51
CA ALA A 102 4.99 -33.82 -12.37
C ALA A 102 5.97 -34.79 -13.08
N LEU A 103 7.26 -34.46 -13.14
CA LEU A 103 8.31 -35.27 -13.76
C LEU A 103 9.20 -36.01 -12.74
N LEU A 104 8.96 -35.81 -11.44
CA LEU A 104 9.73 -36.45 -10.37
C LEU A 104 8.87 -37.53 -9.68
N PRO A 105 9.20 -38.84 -9.82
CA PRO A 105 8.49 -39.90 -9.11
C PRO A 105 8.55 -39.69 -7.59
N VAL A 106 7.44 -39.94 -6.89
CA VAL A 106 7.33 -39.76 -5.42
C VAL A 106 8.21 -40.77 -4.68
N ASP A 107 8.31 -42.00 -5.20
CA ASP A 107 9.00 -43.11 -4.54
C ASP A 107 10.53 -43.12 -4.74
N ASP A 108 11.07 -42.22 -5.57
CA ASP A 108 12.52 -42.11 -5.75
C ASP A 108 13.13 -41.24 -4.64
N ALA A 109 13.81 -41.87 -3.69
CA ALA A 109 14.46 -41.19 -2.57
C ALA A 109 15.57 -40.23 -3.01
N SER A 110 16.23 -40.46 -4.15
CA SER A 110 17.29 -39.58 -4.66
C SER A 110 16.80 -38.22 -5.13
N LEU A 111 15.48 -38.06 -5.26
CA LEU A 111 14.81 -36.82 -5.71
C LEU A 111 14.12 -36.07 -4.56
N ALA A 112 14.26 -36.54 -3.33
CA ALA A 112 13.56 -35.99 -2.18
C ALA A 112 13.93 -34.51 -1.89
N GLU A 113 15.19 -34.13 -2.09
CA GLU A 113 15.63 -32.73 -1.94
C GLU A 113 14.94 -31.81 -2.97
N ASP A 114 14.89 -32.23 -4.24
CA ASP A 114 14.22 -31.47 -5.30
C ASP A 114 12.72 -31.34 -5.03
N ARG A 115 12.05 -32.43 -4.63
CA ARG A 115 10.63 -32.39 -4.24
C ARG A 115 10.41 -31.44 -3.06
N THR A 116 11.22 -31.54 -2.02
CA THR A 116 11.14 -30.65 -0.84
C THR A 116 11.29 -29.19 -1.25
N ARG A 117 12.29 -28.88 -2.08
CA ARG A 117 12.50 -27.52 -2.61
C ARG A 117 11.31 -27.00 -3.41
N ALA A 118 10.73 -27.85 -4.27
CA ALA A 118 9.57 -27.50 -5.07
C ALA A 118 8.34 -27.20 -4.19
N PHE A 119 8.11 -28.02 -3.16
CA PHE A 119 7.02 -27.78 -2.22
C PHE A 119 7.25 -26.56 -1.32
N LEU A 120 8.50 -26.31 -0.89
CA LEU A 120 8.85 -25.09 -0.15
C LEU A 120 8.59 -23.84 -0.99
N ILE A 121 8.97 -23.82 -2.28
CA ILE A 121 8.73 -22.64 -3.12
C ILE A 121 7.24 -22.45 -3.40
N LEU A 122 6.47 -23.52 -3.62
CA LEU A 122 5.02 -23.43 -3.77
C LEU A 122 4.36 -22.89 -2.50
N GLY A 123 4.81 -23.37 -1.33
CA GLY A 123 4.35 -22.89 -0.03
C GLY A 123 4.69 -21.43 0.23
N GLN A 124 5.92 -21.01 -0.13
CA GLN A 124 6.35 -19.62 0.01
C GLN A 124 5.54 -18.69 -0.89
N VAL A 125 5.38 -19.03 -2.18
CA VAL A 125 4.55 -18.21 -3.09
C VAL A 125 3.13 -18.10 -2.56
N ALA A 126 2.52 -19.23 -2.17
CA ALA A 126 1.17 -19.23 -1.63
C ALA A 126 1.04 -18.39 -0.34
N THR A 127 2.05 -18.42 0.54
CA THR A 127 2.10 -17.56 1.73
C THR A 127 2.18 -16.08 1.34
N ASP A 128 3.05 -15.71 0.40
CA ASP A 128 3.23 -14.30 -0.02
C ASP A 128 2.04 -13.76 -0.83
N THR A 129 1.25 -14.64 -1.44
CA THR A 129 -0.03 -14.32 -2.09
C THR A 129 -1.24 -14.47 -1.17
N LEU A 130 -1.02 -14.72 0.13
CA LEU A 130 -2.07 -14.89 1.15
C LEU A 130 -3.02 -16.08 0.92
N ASP A 131 -2.63 -17.06 0.10
CA ASP A 131 -3.29 -18.36 -0.02
C ASP A 131 -2.74 -19.32 1.05
N TYR A 132 -3.10 -19.06 2.31
CA TYR A 132 -2.53 -19.82 3.43
C TYR A 132 -2.99 -21.29 3.44
N ALA A 133 -4.19 -21.57 2.92
CA ALA A 133 -4.68 -22.94 2.77
C ALA A 133 -3.85 -23.73 1.72
N GLY A 134 -3.58 -23.12 0.56
CA GLY A 134 -2.66 -23.67 -0.43
C GLY A 134 -1.24 -23.80 0.11
N ALA A 135 -0.78 -22.82 0.89
CA ALA A 135 0.53 -22.85 1.53
C ALA A 135 0.68 -24.03 2.49
N VAL A 136 -0.28 -24.25 3.38
CA VAL A 136 -0.26 -25.38 4.33
C VAL A 136 -0.21 -26.71 3.58
N THR A 137 -1.00 -26.86 2.52
CA THR A 137 -0.98 -28.09 1.70
C THR A 137 0.41 -28.36 1.12
N ALA A 138 1.04 -27.34 0.52
CA ALA A 138 2.38 -27.49 -0.04
C ALA A 138 3.44 -27.72 1.05
N LEU A 139 3.39 -27.00 2.17
CA LEU A 139 4.40 -27.07 3.23
C LEU A 139 4.33 -28.37 4.03
N GLN A 140 3.16 -29.01 4.14
CA GLN A 140 3.03 -30.37 4.65
C GLN A 140 3.74 -31.38 3.75
N GLN A 141 3.63 -31.23 2.41
CA GLN A 141 4.36 -32.07 1.46
C GLN A 141 5.88 -31.82 1.52
N ALA A 142 6.30 -30.58 1.79
CA ALA A 142 7.69 -30.25 2.05
C ALA A 142 8.21 -30.94 3.33
N GLU A 143 7.46 -30.86 4.45
CA GLU A 143 7.82 -31.54 5.71
C GLU A 143 7.94 -33.06 5.51
N ALA A 144 7.01 -33.66 4.75
CA ALA A 144 6.99 -35.10 4.48
C ALA A 144 8.11 -35.56 3.54
N SER A 145 8.51 -34.72 2.58
CA SER A 145 9.57 -35.02 1.61
C SER A 145 10.97 -34.73 2.14
N ALA A 146 11.10 -33.96 3.22
CA ALA A 146 12.37 -33.53 3.76
C ALA A 146 13.17 -34.72 4.35
N VAL A 147 14.39 -34.93 3.84
CA VAL A 147 15.29 -35.99 4.30
C VAL A 147 16.13 -35.52 5.50
N GLY A 148 16.70 -34.32 5.40
CA GLY A 148 17.55 -33.76 6.44
C GLY A 148 16.74 -33.10 7.55
N THR A 149 17.22 -33.19 8.80
CA THR A 149 16.55 -32.53 9.94
C THR A 149 16.49 -31.01 9.78
N ALA A 150 17.50 -30.40 9.16
CA ALA A 150 17.51 -28.97 8.87
C ALA A 150 16.41 -28.57 7.87
N ASP A 151 16.24 -29.33 6.79
CA ASP A 151 15.18 -29.08 5.80
C ASP A 151 13.79 -29.30 6.41
N LYS A 152 13.67 -30.33 7.26
CA LYS A 152 12.44 -30.62 7.99
C LYS A 152 12.06 -29.47 8.94
N LEU A 153 13.02 -28.95 9.70
CA LEU A 153 12.81 -27.78 10.56
C LEU A 153 12.48 -26.52 9.73
N GLY A 154 13.12 -26.34 8.57
CA GLY A 154 12.79 -25.26 7.64
C GLY A 154 11.35 -25.33 7.15
N ALA A 155 10.91 -26.51 6.70
CA ALA A 155 9.53 -26.74 6.28
C ALA A 155 8.53 -26.54 7.43
N MET A 156 8.83 -27.05 8.63
CA MET A 156 8.00 -26.84 9.81
C MET A 156 7.87 -25.36 10.19
N LEU A 157 8.96 -24.58 10.12
CA LEU A 157 8.92 -23.16 10.42
C LEU A 157 7.97 -22.42 9.47
N SER A 158 8.13 -22.61 8.16
CA SER A 158 7.22 -22.03 7.16
C SER A 158 5.78 -22.52 7.33
N LEU A 159 5.60 -23.81 7.64
CA LEU A 159 4.29 -24.41 7.86
C LEU A 159 3.57 -23.75 9.04
N VAL A 160 4.27 -23.50 10.15
CA VAL A 160 3.72 -22.82 11.33
C VAL A 160 3.24 -21.41 10.96
N THR A 161 4.03 -20.63 10.22
CA THR A 161 3.67 -19.27 9.80
C THR A 161 2.31 -19.24 9.09
N ALA A 162 2.06 -20.18 8.17
CA ALA A 162 0.76 -20.29 7.50
C ALA A 162 -0.34 -20.85 8.42
N GLN A 163 -0.02 -21.86 9.25
CA GLN A 163 -0.99 -22.51 10.14
C GLN A 163 -1.57 -21.56 11.20
N ILE A 164 -0.79 -20.61 11.72
CA ILE A 164 -1.24 -19.70 12.80
C ILE A 164 -2.60 -19.06 12.50
N PHE A 165 -2.85 -18.69 11.23
CA PHE A 165 -4.05 -17.95 10.83
C PHE A 165 -5.13 -18.80 10.17
N ILE A 166 -4.94 -20.12 10.05
CA ILE A 166 -5.98 -21.01 9.49
C ILE A 166 -6.31 -22.18 10.42
N ASP A 167 -5.34 -22.67 11.18
CA ASP A 167 -5.47 -23.72 12.19
C ASP A 167 -4.41 -23.54 13.29
N PRO A 168 -4.69 -22.70 14.30
CA PRO A 168 -3.77 -22.45 15.41
C PRO A 168 -3.40 -23.71 16.21
N ASN A 169 -4.28 -24.72 16.24
CA ASN A 169 -4.01 -25.98 16.94
C ASN A 169 -2.99 -26.82 16.17
N ALA A 170 -3.11 -26.88 14.83
CA ALA A 170 -2.09 -27.50 13.99
C ALA A 170 -0.75 -26.76 14.09
N ALA A 171 -0.75 -25.42 14.16
CA ALA A 171 0.45 -24.63 14.39
C ALA A 171 1.14 -25.02 15.70
N ALA A 172 0.37 -25.11 16.79
CA ALA A 172 0.87 -25.54 18.10
C ALA A 172 1.47 -26.97 18.05
N ALA A 173 0.79 -27.91 17.37
CA ALA A 173 1.27 -29.27 17.19
C ALA A 173 2.58 -29.33 16.37
N THR A 174 2.69 -28.52 15.31
CA THR A 174 3.92 -28.44 14.49
C THR A 174 5.08 -27.83 15.29
N LEU A 175 4.82 -26.81 16.11
CA LEU A 175 5.83 -26.26 17.03
C LEU A 175 6.30 -27.30 18.06
N ALA A 176 5.40 -28.11 18.62
CA ALA A 176 5.77 -29.17 19.54
C ALA A 176 6.63 -30.27 18.87
N ARG A 177 6.32 -30.65 17.62
CA ARG A 177 7.18 -31.55 16.82
C ARG A 177 8.54 -30.93 16.55
N SER A 178 8.57 -29.63 16.27
CA SER A 178 9.82 -28.89 16.04
C SER A 178 10.67 -28.88 17.32
N ASP A 179 10.07 -28.67 18.49
CA ASP A 179 10.77 -28.68 19.78
C ASP A 179 11.48 -30.01 20.07
N ALA A 180 10.85 -31.14 19.74
CA ALA A 180 11.46 -32.46 19.87
C ALA A 180 12.72 -32.61 19.00
N LEU A 181 12.71 -32.06 17.77
CA LEU A 181 13.87 -32.06 16.88
C LEU A 181 14.94 -31.05 17.31
N ILE A 182 14.53 -29.88 17.82
CA ILE A 182 15.45 -28.86 18.33
C ILE A 182 16.18 -29.39 19.57
N GLY A 183 15.52 -30.16 20.43
CA GLY A 183 16.13 -30.76 21.62
C GLY A 183 17.29 -31.70 21.31
N THR A 184 17.37 -32.25 20.09
CA THR A 184 18.47 -33.14 19.66
C THR A 184 19.57 -32.43 18.89
N LEU A 185 19.41 -31.12 18.63
CA LEU A 185 20.29 -30.34 17.76
C LEU A 185 20.73 -29.03 18.41
N LYS A 186 21.99 -28.65 18.19
CA LYS A 186 22.44 -27.29 18.52
C LYS A 186 22.08 -26.34 17.38
N LEU A 187 20.93 -25.68 17.48
CA LEU A 187 20.53 -24.65 16.53
C LEU A 187 21.38 -23.38 16.66
N ASP A 188 21.59 -22.72 15.52
CA ASP A 188 22.03 -21.33 15.50
C ASP A 188 21.00 -20.44 16.22
N LYS A 189 21.48 -19.41 16.93
CA LYS A 189 20.62 -18.55 17.75
C LYS A 189 19.57 -17.82 16.92
N ASN A 190 19.89 -17.41 15.69
CA ASN A 190 18.94 -16.71 14.82
C ASN A 190 17.82 -17.65 14.36
N VAL A 191 18.14 -18.93 14.11
CA VAL A 191 17.14 -19.95 13.78
C VAL A 191 16.24 -20.22 14.99
N ALA A 192 16.82 -20.39 16.19
CA ALA A 192 16.05 -20.55 17.41
C ALA A 192 15.14 -19.34 17.71
N ALA A 193 15.61 -18.12 17.41
CA ALA A 193 14.83 -16.90 17.56
C ALA A 193 13.62 -16.86 16.62
N ARG A 194 13.74 -17.36 15.38
CA ARG A 194 12.60 -17.46 14.44
C ARG A 194 11.48 -18.33 15.02
N PHE A 195 11.80 -19.53 15.52
CA PHE A 195 10.80 -20.36 16.22
C PHE A 195 10.20 -19.66 17.44
N ALA A 196 11.00 -18.89 18.20
CA ALA A 196 10.49 -18.11 19.34
C ALA A 196 9.53 -17.00 18.90
N ARG A 197 9.76 -16.37 17.74
CA ARG A 197 8.84 -15.42 17.12
C ARG A 197 7.54 -16.09 16.67
N GLU A 198 7.58 -17.21 15.95
CA GLU A 198 6.35 -17.92 15.56
C GLU A 198 5.52 -18.34 16.79
N ARG A 199 6.16 -18.80 17.88
CA ARG A 199 5.47 -19.05 19.16
C ARG A 199 4.85 -17.77 19.75
N THR A 200 5.48 -16.61 19.55
CA THR A 200 4.94 -15.33 20.01
C THR A 200 3.70 -14.97 19.21
N ILE A 201 3.77 -15.03 17.88
CA ILE A 201 2.67 -14.70 16.97
C ILE A 201 1.49 -15.65 17.20
N LEU A 202 1.73 -16.96 17.33
CA LEU A 202 0.68 -17.92 17.68
C LEU A 202 -0.05 -17.50 18.97
N LYS A 203 0.70 -17.21 20.03
CA LYS A 203 0.14 -16.85 21.34
C LYS A 203 -0.58 -15.50 21.35
N LEU A 204 -0.10 -14.53 20.58
CA LEU A 204 -0.83 -13.27 20.37
C LEU A 204 -2.21 -13.53 19.76
N ASN A 205 -2.29 -14.44 18.78
CA ASN A 205 -3.52 -14.73 18.04
C ASN A 205 -4.40 -15.81 18.68
N THR A 206 -3.95 -16.46 19.76
CA THR A 206 -4.77 -17.36 20.60
C THR A 206 -5.13 -16.76 21.96
N GLY A 207 -4.75 -15.50 22.21
CA GLY A 207 -5.08 -14.78 23.45
C GLY A 207 -4.17 -15.09 24.65
N ASP A 208 -3.14 -15.93 24.52
CA ASP A 208 -2.13 -16.17 25.56
C ASP A 208 -1.10 -15.02 25.60
N ILE A 209 -1.54 -13.84 26.03
CA ILE A 209 -0.71 -12.62 26.03
C ILE A 209 0.52 -12.78 26.96
N ALA A 210 0.35 -13.45 28.10
CA ALA A 210 1.44 -13.71 29.03
C ALA A 210 2.51 -14.62 28.40
N GLY A 211 2.10 -15.71 27.75
CA GLY A 211 3.01 -16.58 27.05
C GLY A 211 3.60 -15.95 25.79
N ALA A 212 2.87 -15.07 25.10
CA ALA A 212 3.39 -14.30 23.97
C ALA A 212 4.55 -13.42 24.42
N ARG A 213 4.38 -12.67 25.52
CA ARG A 213 5.44 -11.87 26.12
C ARG A 213 6.68 -12.72 26.46
N ALA A 214 6.49 -13.87 27.10
CA ALA A 214 7.59 -14.75 27.47
C ALA A 214 8.38 -15.24 26.24
N SER A 215 7.68 -15.66 25.19
CA SER A 215 8.29 -16.08 23.92
C SER A 215 9.01 -14.92 23.20
N ALA A 216 8.44 -13.71 23.23
CA ALA A 216 9.02 -12.52 22.60
C ALA A 216 10.35 -12.13 23.27
N LEU A 217 10.37 -12.09 24.60
CA LEU A 217 11.58 -11.83 25.37
C LEU A 217 12.65 -12.91 25.16
N ARG A 218 12.23 -14.17 24.98
CA ARG A 218 13.14 -15.25 24.62
C ARG A 218 13.76 -15.03 23.23
N ALA A 219 12.97 -14.62 22.24
CA ALA A 219 13.49 -14.29 20.91
C ALA A 219 14.53 -13.16 20.98
N ILE A 220 14.23 -12.07 21.70
CA ILE A 220 15.16 -10.95 21.90
C ILE A 220 16.46 -11.40 22.59
N THR A 221 16.35 -12.26 23.61
CA THR A 221 17.52 -12.80 24.31
C THR A 221 18.41 -13.63 23.38
N LEU A 222 17.80 -14.43 22.49
CA LEU A 222 18.53 -15.23 21.50
C LEU A 222 19.26 -14.34 20.49
N LEU A 223 18.67 -13.20 20.13
CA LEU A 223 19.25 -12.20 19.23
C LEU A 223 20.30 -11.28 19.90
N GLY A 224 20.56 -11.45 21.19
CA GLY A 224 21.61 -10.71 21.91
C GLY A 224 21.10 -9.57 22.79
N GLY A 225 19.79 -9.43 22.98
CA GLY A 225 19.20 -8.48 23.92
C GLY A 225 18.95 -7.09 23.32
N LEU A 226 18.88 -6.08 24.19
CA LEU A 226 18.68 -4.67 23.81
C LEU A 226 20.00 -3.90 23.66
N ASP A 227 21.12 -4.45 24.15
CA ASP A 227 22.41 -3.76 24.21
C ASP A 227 23.26 -3.95 22.92
N THR A 228 22.65 -4.44 21.84
CA THR A 228 23.36 -4.67 20.58
C THR A 228 23.56 -3.36 19.82
N ASN A 229 24.80 -3.05 19.44
CA ASN A 229 25.14 -1.83 18.67
C ASN A 229 24.74 -1.90 17.18
N LYS A 230 24.28 -3.07 16.71
CA LYS A 230 23.79 -3.27 15.35
C LYS A 230 22.41 -3.91 15.46
N ILE A 231 21.43 -3.25 14.88
CA ILE A 231 20.04 -3.69 14.83
C ILE A 231 19.80 -4.14 13.41
N ASP A 232 19.48 -5.42 13.22
CA ASP A 232 18.98 -5.90 11.95
C ASP A 232 17.45 -5.98 11.95
N ILE A 233 16.89 -6.43 10.84
CA ILE A 233 15.45 -6.53 10.64
C ILE A 233 14.81 -7.54 11.62
N MET A 234 15.49 -8.64 11.93
CA MET A 234 14.98 -9.66 12.87
C MET A 234 14.94 -9.13 14.30
N ASP A 235 15.94 -8.33 14.70
CA ASP A 235 15.94 -7.60 15.97
C ASP A 235 14.72 -6.68 16.06
N ALA A 236 14.49 -5.87 15.03
CA ALA A 236 13.38 -4.91 14.98
C ALA A 236 12.02 -5.62 15.05
N SER A 237 11.82 -6.71 14.32
CA SER A 237 10.58 -7.48 14.38
C SER A 237 10.36 -8.16 15.73
N ALA A 238 11.38 -8.79 16.33
CA ALA A 238 11.25 -9.43 17.64
C ALA A 238 10.93 -8.41 18.75
N ARG A 239 11.55 -7.24 18.72
CA ARG A 239 11.28 -6.13 19.64
C ARG A 239 9.88 -5.55 19.42
N SER A 240 9.42 -5.47 18.17
CA SER A 240 8.05 -5.07 17.84
C SER A 240 7.01 -6.11 18.33
N ASP A 241 7.30 -7.41 18.22
CA ASP A 241 6.44 -8.48 18.75
C ASP A 241 6.28 -8.35 20.27
N ALA A 242 7.38 -8.08 20.99
CA ALA A 242 7.35 -7.80 22.42
C ALA A 242 6.53 -6.54 22.73
N ALA A 243 6.71 -5.46 21.97
CA ALA A 243 5.98 -4.21 22.17
C ALA A 243 4.46 -4.42 22.07
N ILE A 244 3.99 -5.18 21.06
CA ILE A 244 2.57 -5.55 20.90
C ILE A 244 2.09 -6.36 22.11
N ALA A 245 2.84 -7.38 22.53
CA ALA A 245 2.48 -8.19 23.70
C ALA A 245 2.37 -7.35 24.99
N PHE A 246 3.26 -6.37 25.17
CA PHE A 246 3.19 -5.44 26.30
C PHE A 246 2.00 -4.49 26.22
N LEU A 247 1.69 -3.93 25.04
CA LEU A 247 0.53 -3.08 24.80
C LEU A 247 -0.79 -3.80 25.12
N LEU A 248 -0.97 -5.00 24.59
CA LEU A 248 -2.18 -5.81 24.81
C LEU A 248 -2.37 -6.23 26.27
N SER A 249 -1.31 -6.19 27.07
CA SER A 249 -1.35 -6.46 28.51
C SER A 249 -1.43 -5.22 29.39
N GLY A 250 -1.61 -4.03 28.80
CA GLY A 250 -1.71 -2.76 29.53
C GLY A 250 -0.39 -2.18 30.03
N ASN A 251 0.77 -2.73 29.63
CA ASN A 251 2.08 -2.22 30.05
C ASN A 251 2.68 -1.31 28.97
N ALA A 252 2.12 -0.11 28.85
CA ALA A 252 2.47 0.85 27.79
C ALA A 252 3.93 1.34 27.86
N ASP A 253 4.52 1.45 29.05
CA ASP A 253 5.89 1.96 29.18
C ASP A 253 6.94 0.96 28.70
N GLU A 254 6.80 -0.33 29.05
CA GLU A 254 7.67 -1.37 28.49
C GLU A 254 7.46 -1.52 26.99
N ALA A 255 6.23 -1.41 26.50
CA ALA A 255 5.98 -1.44 25.07
C ALA A 255 6.70 -0.31 24.31
N ARG A 256 6.62 0.93 24.83
CA ARG A 256 7.34 2.08 24.28
C ARG A 256 8.85 1.87 24.34
N ARG A 257 9.36 1.30 25.44
CA ARG A 257 10.78 0.93 25.54
C ARG A 257 11.19 0.00 24.40
N TYR A 258 10.52 -1.13 24.21
CA TYR A 258 10.85 -2.08 23.14
C TYR A 258 10.70 -1.46 21.74
N MET A 259 9.63 -0.69 21.51
CA MET A 259 9.41 0.00 20.24
C MET A 259 10.51 1.03 19.95
N ALA A 260 11.06 1.72 20.96
CA ALA A 260 12.13 2.70 20.74
C ALA A 260 13.42 2.06 20.21
N PHE A 261 13.63 0.76 20.49
CA PHE A 261 14.76 -0.04 20.01
C PHE A 261 14.51 -0.71 18.65
N THR A 262 13.40 -0.41 17.95
CA THR A 262 13.16 -0.88 16.58
C THR A 262 13.56 0.18 15.53
N GLY A 263 13.67 1.45 15.94
CA GLY A 263 13.78 2.59 15.03
C GLY A 263 12.45 3.01 14.39
N ALA A 264 11.34 2.31 14.65
CA ALA A 264 10.03 2.71 14.17
C ALA A 264 9.67 4.10 14.72
N GLY A 265 9.18 4.97 13.84
CA GLY A 265 8.87 6.36 14.18
C GLY A 265 10.10 7.23 14.47
N ARG A 266 11.32 6.80 14.09
CA ARG A 266 12.57 7.56 14.29
C ARG A 266 13.44 7.52 13.03
N MET A 267 13.06 8.28 12.01
CA MET A 267 13.90 8.43 10.81
C MET A 267 14.92 9.55 11.01
N MET A 268 16.21 9.27 10.81
CA MET A 268 17.28 10.27 10.94
C MET A 268 17.14 11.44 9.95
N LYS A 269 16.55 11.17 8.77
CA LYS A 269 16.27 12.14 7.73
C LYS A 269 14.90 11.84 7.12
N GLY A 270 14.02 12.85 7.09
CA GLY A 270 12.67 12.73 6.56
C GLY A 270 11.68 12.09 7.54
N SER A 271 10.44 11.93 7.11
CA SER A 271 9.38 11.20 7.82
C SER A 271 9.00 9.93 7.06
N PHE A 272 8.52 8.92 7.78
CA PHE A 272 7.86 7.78 7.13
C PHE A 272 6.48 8.23 6.67
N ASP A 273 6.43 8.71 5.43
CA ASP A 273 5.20 9.23 4.86
C ASP A 273 4.25 8.10 4.46
N PRO A 274 2.94 8.28 4.69
CA PRO A 274 1.93 7.35 4.22
C PRO A 274 2.00 7.15 2.71
N ALA A 275 1.52 6.00 2.23
CA ALA A 275 1.43 5.70 0.82
C ALA A 275 0.54 6.72 0.06
N ALA A 276 0.76 6.83 -1.24
CA ALA A 276 -0.11 7.60 -2.12
C ALA A 276 -1.48 6.93 -2.27
N GLU A 277 -1.52 5.58 -2.25
CA GLU A 277 -2.75 4.78 -2.13
C GLU A 277 -2.67 3.92 -0.87
N MET A 278 -3.51 4.22 0.13
CA MET A 278 -3.48 3.57 1.44
C MET A 278 -4.90 3.48 2.04
N ARG A 279 -5.74 2.63 1.45
CA ARG A 279 -7.12 2.40 1.88
C ARG A 279 -7.20 1.25 2.90
N SER A 280 -7.96 1.45 3.98
CA SER A 280 -8.41 0.34 4.85
C SER A 280 -9.48 -0.48 4.12
N PRO A 281 -9.57 -1.80 4.33
CA PRO A 281 -10.68 -2.58 3.77
C PRO A 281 -12.01 -2.08 4.35
N ASP A 282 -13.10 -2.22 3.60
CA ASP A 282 -14.42 -1.87 4.11
C ASP A 282 -14.90 -2.92 5.13
N CYS A 283 -15.70 -2.50 6.12
CA CYS A 283 -16.29 -3.42 7.08
C CYS A 283 -17.35 -4.30 6.38
N GLY A 284 -17.51 -5.53 6.85
CA GLY A 284 -18.33 -6.58 6.22
C GLY A 284 -17.51 -7.43 5.25
N GLY A 285 -18.08 -7.71 4.07
CA GLY A 285 -17.47 -8.58 3.05
C GLY A 285 -17.42 -10.06 3.47
N ASP A 286 -16.68 -10.85 2.70
CA ASP A 286 -16.60 -12.32 2.88
C ASP A 286 -15.96 -12.72 4.23
N ALA A 287 -15.06 -11.90 4.76
CA ALA A 287 -14.44 -12.10 6.06
C ALA A 287 -15.28 -11.59 7.24
N GLY A 288 -16.41 -10.92 6.97
CA GLY A 288 -17.31 -10.41 8.01
C GLY A 288 -16.67 -9.35 8.92
N LEU A 289 -15.79 -8.49 8.39
CA LEU A 289 -15.02 -7.53 9.19
C LEU A 289 -15.91 -6.62 10.03
N GLU A 290 -15.74 -6.64 11.34
CA GLU A 290 -16.49 -5.81 12.26
C GLU A 290 -15.78 -4.47 12.55
N PRO A 291 -16.50 -3.38 12.84
CA PRO A 291 -15.90 -2.08 13.18
C PRO A 291 -14.81 -2.10 14.26
N GLN A 292 -14.95 -2.99 15.24
CA GLN A 292 -14.02 -3.18 16.35
C GLN A 292 -12.82 -4.06 16.00
N ASP A 293 -12.86 -4.79 14.88
CA ASP A 293 -11.75 -5.65 14.47
C ASP A 293 -10.51 -4.80 14.26
N VAL A 294 -9.44 -5.23 14.93
CA VAL A 294 -8.13 -4.63 14.83
C VAL A 294 -7.13 -5.68 14.41
N ALA A 295 -6.24 -5.29 13.50
CA ALA A 295 -5.09 -6.09 13.12
C ALA A 295 -3.80 -5.26 13.14
N VAL A 296 -2.68 -5.94 13.29
CA VAL A 296 -1.36 -5.40 12.97
C VAL A 296 -0.81 -6.22 11.81
N VAL A 297 -0.54 -5.54 10.70
CA VAL A 297 0.06 -6.15 9.50
C VAL A 297 1.48 -5.65 9.36
N GLU A 298 2.41 -6.59 9.15
CA GLU A 298 3.81 -6.34 8.80
C GLU A 298 3.98 -6.45 7.28
N PHE A 299 4.70 -5.51 6.67
CA PHE A 299 4.90 -5.51 5.21
C PHE A 299 6.22 -4.89 4.78
N ASN A 300 6.55 -5.12 3.52
CA ASN A 300 7.76 -4.64 2.88
C ASN A 300 7.40 -3.77 1.66
N ILE A 301 8.12 -2.66 1.48
CA ILE A 301 7.96 -1.74 0.35
C ILE A 301 9.09 -1.98 -0.65
N ALA A 302 8.73 -2.55 -1.80
CA ALA A 302 9.64 -2.76 -2.92
C ALA A 302 10.09 -1.43 -3.53
N SER A 303 11.21 -1.43 -4.26
CA SER A 303 11.80 -0.21 -4.82
C SER A 303 10.92 0.51 -5.85
N ASP A 304 9.96 -0.19 -6.44
CA ASP A 304 8.97 0.35 -7.37
C ASP A 304 7.72 0.91 -6.67
N GLY A 305 7.64 0.80 -5.34
CA GLY A 305 6.51 1.26 -4.54
C GLY A 305 5.38 0.26 -4.36
N THR A 306 5.55 -0.98 -4.83
CA THR A 306 4.63 -2.08 -4.55
C THR A 306 4.90 -2.72 -3.18
N ILE A 307 3.95 -3.53 -2.71
CA ILE A 307 4.13 -4.40 -1.53
C ILE A 307 4.50 -5.82 -1.97
N ASP A 308 5.78 -6.18 -1.82
CA ASP A 308 6.26 -7.52 -2.18
C ASP A 308 5.88 -8.58 -1.13
N HIS A 309 5.78 -8.20 0.14
CA HIS A 309 5.38 -9.06 1.25
C HIS A 309 4.42 -8.34 2.20
N ALA A 310 3.36 -9.04 2.63
CA ALA A 310 2.47 -8.62 3.70
C ALA A 310 2.09 -9.83 4.54
N SER A 311 2.20 -9.73 5.87
CA SER A 311 1.92 -10.80 6.81
C SER A 311 1.17 -10.27 8.02
N PRO A 312 0.09 -10.93 8.47
CA PRO A 312 -0.53 -10.57 9.74
C PRO A 312 0.40 -10.92 10.91
N ILE A 313 0.43 -10.06 11.92
CA ILE A 313 1.15 -10.29 13.19
C ILE A 313 0.17 -10.51 14.34
N TYR A 314 -0.94 -9.80 14.34
CA TYR A 314 -1.98 -9.87 15.34
C TYR A 314 -3.32 -9.52 14.71
N ALA A 315 -4.39 -10.22 15.08
CA ALA A 315 -5.77 -9.83 14.82
C ALA A 315 -6.69 -10.25 15.96
N ALA A 316 -7.59 -9.36 16.39
CA ALA A 316 -8.57 -9.68 17.42
C ALA A 316 -9.70 -10.61 16.89
N GLY A 317 -10.08 -10.47 15.62
CA GLY A 317 -11.16 -11.23 14.97
C GLY A 317 -10.74 -12.61 14.41
N GLY A 318 -9.56 -13.10 14.77
CA GLY A 318 -9.05 -14.39 14.30
C GLY A 318 -8.43 -14.35 12.89
N GLY A 319 -8.16 -15.54 12.36
CA GLY A 319 -7.29 -15.73 11.21
C GLY A 319 -7.81 -15.20 9.87
N GLN A 320 -9.11 -15.37 9.58
CA GLN A 320 -9.73 -14.83 8.36
C GLN A 320 -9.69 -13.29 8.33
N VAL A 321 -10.02 -12.66 9.46
CA VAL A 321 -9.91 -11.22 9.66
C VAL A 321 -8.48 -10.75 9.42
N ALA A 322 -7.49 -11.45 9.99
CA ALA A 322 -6.08 -11.15 9.80
C ALA A 322 -5.65 -11.14 8.32
N LEU A 323 -6.10 -12.14 7.56
CA LEU A 323 -5.77 -12.28 6.14
C LEU A 323 -6.46 -11.23 5.27
N GLU A 324 -7.67 -10.79 5.61
CA GLU A 324 -8.35 -9.71 4.88
C GLU A 324 -7.62 -8.37 5.02
N PHE A 325 -7.17 -8.05 6.24
CA PHE A 325 -6.33 -6.87 6.46
C PHE A 325 -5.01 -6.94 5.69
N ALA A 326 -4.34 -8.11 5.70
CA ALA A 326 -3.12 -8.29 4.92
C ALA A 326 -3.35 -8.14 3.41
N ARG A 327 -4.51 -8.57 2.90
CA ARG A 327 -4.88 -8.43 1.48
C ARG A 327 -5.07 -6.96 1.09
N ALA A 328 -5.69 -6.16 1.95
CA ALA A 328 -5.81 -4.73 1.75
C ALA A 328 -4.43 -4.05 1.66
N VAL A 329 -3.47 -4.45 2.51
CA VAL A 329 -2.09 -3.93 2.47
C VAL A 329 -1.40 -4.22 1.15
N LYS A 330 -1.64 -5.39 0.52
CA LYS A 330 -1.06 -5.70 -0.81
C LYS A 330 -1.52 -4.74 -1.92
N GLY A 331 -2.62 -4.02 -1.73
CA GLY A 331 -3.10 -2.97 -2.64
C GLY A 331 -2.41 -1.61 -2.44
N TRP A 332 -1.70 -1.40 -1.33
CA TRP A 332 -1.07 -0.11 -1.05
C TRP A 332 0.07 0.20 -2.03
N SER A 333 0.26 1.49 -2.30
CA SER A 333 1.19 1.93 -3.34
C SER A 333 1.89 3.25 -2.99
N TRP A 334 3.20 3.27 -3.18
CA TRP A 334 4.04 4.46 -3.08
C TRP A 334 4.53 4.89 -4.47
N PRO A 335 4.76 6.19 -4.71
CA PRO A 335 5.55 6.64 -5.85
C PRO A 335 6.99 6.18 -5.68
N ALA A 336 7.60 5.59 -6.72
CA ALA A 336 8.95 5.05 -6.67
C ALA A 336 10.00 6.07 -6.19
N GLU A 337 9.86 7.34 -6.58
CA GLU A 337 10.75 8.44 -6.16
C GLU A 337 10.71 8.66 -4.64
N GLN A 338 9.53 8.54 -4.01
CA GLN A 338 9.41 8.64 -2.55
C GLN A 338 10.10 7.47 -1.86
N VAL A 339 9.95 6.26 -2.41
CA VAL A 339 10.60 5.05 -1.86
C VAL A 339 12.12 5.17 -1.89
N GLN A 340 12.70 5.74 -2.94
CA GLN A 340 14.14 5.95 -3.05
C GLN A 340 14.70 6.88 -1.96
N ALA A 341 13.87 7.78 -1.42
CA ALA A 341 14.25 8.64 -0.30
C ALA A 341 14.20 7.91 1.06
N ILE A 342 13.57 6.74 1.14
CA ILE A 342 13.45 5.93 2.36
C ILE A 342 14.61 4.93 2.44
N PRO A 343 15.48 4.99 3.48
CA PRO A 343 16.54 4.02 3.64
C PRO A 343 16.00 2.59 3.69
N ALA A 344 16.70 1.65 3.08
CA ALA A 344 16.23 0.27 2.91
C ALA A 344 15.72 -0.36 4.21
N PHE A 345 16.43 -0.20 5.33
CA PHE A 345 16.01 -0.71 6.64
C PHE A 345 14.56 -0.33 7.02
N TYR A 346 14.13 0.91 6.74
CA TYR A 346 12.78 1.39 7.07
C TYR A 346 11.71 0.99 6.05
N ARG A 347 12.10 0.32 4.96
CA ARG A 347 11.17 -0.23 3.97
C ARG A 347 10.76 -1.67 4.27
N TYR A 348 11.47 -2.35 5.17
CA TYR A 348 11.23 -3.74 5.49
C TYR A 348 10.58 -3.89 6.88
N HIS A 349 9.66 -4.85 7.01
CA HIS A 349 8.94 -5.17 8.24
C HIS A 349 8.26 -3.96 8.88
N VAL A 350 7.74 -3.06 8.04
CA VAL A 350 6.92 -1.93 8.48
C VAL A 350 5.63 -2.49 9.07
N ARG A 351 5.22 -1.99 10.24
CA ARG A 351 3.99 -2.44 10.91
C ARG A 351 2.99 -1.32 11.03
N VAL A 352 1.75 -1.59 10.66
CA VAL A 352 0.63 -0.64 10.80
C VAL A 352 -0.51 -1.33 11.54
N GLU A 353 -1.07 -0.63 12.52
CA GLU A 353 -2.35 -0.99 13.14
C GLU A 353 -3.48 -0.63 12.18
N MET A 354 -4.42 -1.54 11.95
CA MET A 354 -5.50 -1.40 10.98
C MET A 354 -6.85 -1.75 11.59
N ARG A 355 -7.89 -1.01 11.17
CA ARG A 355 -9.31 -1.34 11.31
C ARG A 355 -9.99 -1.15 9.97
N CYS A 356 -11.12 -1.83 9.78
CA CYS A 356 -11.91 -1.68 8.56
C CYS A 356 -12.52 -0.28 8.47
N SER A 357 -13.07 0.12 7.33
CA SER A 357 -13.74 1.39 7.12
C SER A 357 -15.26 1.19 7.13
N THR A 358 -16.01 2.00 7.88
CA THR A 358 -17.48 2.08 7.72
C THR A 358 -17.88 3.21 6.77
N ALA A 359 -16.96 3.69 5.94
CA ALA A 359 -17.28 4.73 4.97
C ALA A 359 -18.14 4.17 3.85
N PHE A 360 -19.24 4.87 3.58
CA PHE A 360 -19.97 4.72 2.34
C PHE A 360 -19.36 5.63 1.28
N GLU A 361 -19.26 5.15 0.04
CA GLU A 361 -18.71 5.94 -1.07
C GLU A 361 -19.55 7.19 -1.34
N ARG A 362 -18.88 8.34 -1.44
CA ARG A 362 -19.50 9.62 -1.76
C ARG A 362 -18.86 10.19 -3.01
N PRO A 363 -19.55 10.13 -4.15
CA PRO A 363 -19.07 10.74 -5.37
C PRO A 363 -18.72 12.22 -5.18
N SER A 364 -17.47 12.57 -5.43
CA SER A 364 -17.02 13.96 -5.43
C SER A 364 -17.55 14.71 -6.66
N ILE A 365 -17.42 16.04 -6.71
CA ILE A 365 -17.67 16.80 -7.95
C ILE A 365 -16.73 16.29 -9.06
N GLY A 366 -15.49 15.90 -8.71
CA GLY A 366 -14.53 15.30 -9.64
C GLY A 366 -15.04 14.00 -10.24
N ASP A 367 -15.60 13.11 -9.43
CA ASP A 367 -16.13 11.81 -9.87
C ASP A 367 -17.28 11.99 -10.87
N GLY A 368 -18.07 13.06 -10.71
CA GLY A 368 -19.09 13.45 -11.69
C GLY A 368 -18.52 13.93 -13.03
N LEU A 369 -17.38 14.64 -13.01
CA LEU A 369 -16.67 15.06 -14.24
C LEU A 369 -16.04 13.86 -14.94
N ASP A 370 -15.44 12.97 -14.17
CA ASP A 370 -14.86 11.71 -14.64
C ASP A 370 -15.92 10.81 -15.30
N GLY A 371 -17.08 10.69 -14.65
CA GLY A 371 -18.24 10.02 -15.24
C GLY A 371 -18.72 10.67 -16.55
N ALA A 372 -18.67 12.01 -16.66
CA ALA A 372 -19.03 12.71 -17.90
C ALA A 372 -18.02 12.44 -19.03
N LEU A 373 -16.72 12.38 -18.71
CA LEU A 373 -15.68 11.99 -19.67
C LEU A 373 -15.89 10.54 -20.14
N GLU A 374 -16.09 9.60 -19.22
CA GLU A 374 -16.30 8.18 -19.54
C GLU A 374 -17.55 7.97 -20.40
N GLN A 375 -18.67 8.63 -20.05
CA GLN A 375 -19.89 8.58 -20.85
C GLN A 375 -19.70 9.15 -22.26
N TRP A 376 -18.98 10.27 -22.39
CA TRP A 376 -18.69 10.84 -23.70
C TRP A 376 -17.79 9.93 -24.53
N LEU A 377 -16.72 9.36 -23.94
CA LEU A 377 -15.84 8.39 -24.63
C LEU A 377 -16.64 7.16 -25.07
N ALA A 378 -17.51 6.64 -24.20
CA ALA A 378 -18.38 5.51 -24.52
C ALA A 378 -19.33 5.84 -25.70
N SER A 379 -19.89 7.05 -25.74
CA SER A 379 -20.73 7.51 -26.87
C SER A 379 -19.98 7.58 -28.20
N LYS A 380 -18.64 7.65 -28.15
CA LYS A 380 -17.74 7.62 -29.30
C LYS A 380 -17.16 6.22 -29.57
N GLY A 381 -17.64 5.19 -28.88
CA GLY A 381 -17.18 3.81 -29.04
C GLY A 381 -15.83 3.52 -28.38
N VAL A 382 -15.35 4.39 -27.48
CA VAL A 382 -14.12 4.16 -26.71
C VAL A 382 -14.47 3.84 -25.27
N THR A 383 -14.03 2.69 -24.80
CA THR A 383 -14.17 2.29 -23.39
C THR A 383 -12.90 2.64 -22.63
N VAL A 384 -13.03 3.25 -21.46
CA VAL A 384 -11.92 3.39 -20.53
C VAL A 384 -11.74 2.05 -19.81
N ALA A 385 -10.52 1.51 -19.80
CA ALA A 385 -10.21 0.32 -19.01
C ALA A 385 -10.59 0.57 -17.54
N PRO A 386 -11.18 -0.39 -16.82
CA PRO A 386 -11.50 -0.23 -15.40
C PRO A 386 -10.25 0.07 -14.58
N GLU A 387 -10.44 0.58 -13.36
CA GLU A 387 -9.32 0.74 -12.45
C GLU A 387 -8.68 -0.63 -12.15
N PRO A 388 -7.34 -0.73 -12.15
CA PRO A 388 -6.67 -1.99 -11.85
C PRO A 388 -7.05 -2.49 -10.45
N ALA A 389 -7.34 -3.79 -10.33
CA ALA A 389 -7.45 -4.41 -9.03
C ALA A 389 -6.06 -4.51 -8.37
N GLY A 390 -5.95 -4.19 -7.08
CA GLY A 390 -4.71 -4.28 -6.32
C GLY A 390 -3.84 -3.02 -6.39
N SER A 391 -2.51 -3.21 -6.48
CA SER A 391 -1.55 -2.12 -6.37
C SER A 391 -1.51 -1.24 -7.62
N GLN A 392 -1.72 0.06 -7.43
CA GLN A 392 -1.57 1.10 -8.46
C GLN A 392 -0.11 1.22 -8.94
N ALA A 393 0.88 1.00 -8.06
CA ALA A 393 2.29 0.96 -8.44
C ALA A 393 2.57 -0.19 -9.42
N ALA A 394 2.00 -1.38 -9.17
CA ALA A 394 2.16 -2.54 -10.03
C ALA A 394 1.53 -2.32 -11.41
N ALA A 395 0.39 -1.63 -11.48
CA ALA A 395 -0.31 -1.34 -12.73
C ALA A 395 0.37 -0.28 -13.60
N LEU A 396 1.24 0.56 -13.03
CA LEU A 396 1.81 1.73 -13.68
C LEU A 396 2.54 1.41 -15.00
N ALA A 397 3.35 0.35 -15.01
CA ALA A 397 4.08 -0.06 -16.21
C ALA A 397 3.14 -0.45 -17.37
N GLY A 398 2.07 -1.19 -17.06
CA GLY A 398 1.04 -1.57 -18.02
C GLY A 398 0.27 -0.37 -18.56
N GLN A 399 -0.08 0.58 -17.70
CA GLN A 399 -0.76 1.82 -18.11
C GLN A 399 0.12 2.69 -19.03
N ARG A 400 1.42 2.81 -18.74
CA ARG A 400 2.38 3.51 -19.62
C ARG A 400 2.54 2.79 -20.97
N ALA A 401 2.57 1.46 -20.98
CA ALA A 401 2.62 0.68 -22.20
C ALA A 401 1.35 0.87 -23.06
N GLU A 402 0.16 0.85 -22.46
CA GLU A 402 -1.10 1.12 -23.16
C GLU A 402 -1.10 2.54 -23.75
N LEU A 403 -0.65 3.54 -22.99
CA LEU A 403 -0.51 4.91 -23.50
C LEU A 403 0.45 4.99 -24.68
N ALA A 404 1.58 4.28 -24.63
CA ALA A 404 2.55 4.23 -25.73
C ALA A 404 1.95 3.56 -26.97
N THR A 405 1.26 2.43 -26.82
CA THR A 405 0.57 1.73 -27.91
C THR A 405 -0.53 2.59 -28.53
N ALA A 406 -1.38 3.22 -27.71
CA ALA A 406 -2.43 4.12 -28.18
C ALA A 406 -1.84 5.34 -28.92
N THR A 407 -0.77 5.92 -28.38
CA THR A 407 -0.06 7.05 -29.00
C THR A 407 0.52 6.67 -30.36
N ALA A 408 1.11 5.47 -30.49
CA ALA A 408 1.66 5.00 -31.76
C ALA A 408 0.59 4.80 -32.84
N GLN A 409 -0.63 4.42 -32.45
CA GLN A 409 -1.77 4.27 -33.36
C GLN A 409 -2.36 5.62 -33.78
N ALA A 410 -2.62 6.48 -32.80
CA ALA A 410 -3.22 7.80 -33.03
C ALA A 410 -2.82 8.76 -31.90
N PRO A 411 -1.80 9.61 -32.08
CA PRO A 411 -1.28 10.49 -31.03
C PRO A 411 -2.32 11.44 -30.40
N ASN A 412 -3.33 11.82 -31.19
CA ASN A 412 -4.45 12.69 -30.80
C ASN A 412 -5.81 11.96 -30.83
N GLY A 413 -5.80 10.62 -30.84
CA GLY A 413 -7.01 9.81 -30.89
C GLY A 413 -7.67 9.64 -29.51
N LEU A 414 -8.96 9.27 -29.51
CA LEU A 414 -9.73 9.07 -28.28
C LEU A 414 -9.23 7.91 -27.40
N ARG A 415 -8.63 6.86 -28.00
CA ARG A 415 -7.96 5.80 -27.21
C ARG A 415 -6.76 6.33 -26.43
N THR A 416 -6.01 7.25 -27.02
CA THR A 416 -4.92 7.94 -26.33
C THR A 416 -5.44 8.79 -25.18
N LEU A 417 -6.56 9.49 -25.37
CA LEU A 417 -7.21 10.25 -24.30
C LEU A 417 -7.66 9.35 -23.14
N ALA A 418 -8.28 8.20 -23.43
CA ALA A 418 -8.67 7.21 -22.42
C ALA A 418 -7.47 6.66 -21.63
N ALA A 419 -6.35 6.38 -22.31
CA ALA A 419 -5.11 5.94 -21.68
C ALA A 419 -4.46 7.04 -20.82
N ILE A 420 -4.49 8.31 -21.28
CA ILE A 420 -4.04 9.46 -20.49
C ILE A 420 -4.87 9.57 -19.20
N TYR A 421 -6.20 9.54 -19.31
CA TYR A 421 -7.11 9.64 -18.16
C TYR A 421 -6.79 8.56 -17.11
N ARG A 422 -6.69 7.29 -17.54
CA ARG A 422 -6.35 6.17 -16.64
C ARG A 422 -4.96 6.30 -16.01
N LEU A 423 -3.99 6.86 -16.72
CA LEU A 423 -2.67 7.11 -16.17
C LEU A 423 -2.67 8.28 -15.18
N THR A 424 -3.38 9.36 -15.47
CA THR A 424 -3.46 10.53 -14.57
C THR A 424 -4.23 10.26 -13.27
N SER A 425 -5.15 9.29 -13.26
CA SER A 425 -5.83 8.84 -12.04
C SER A 425 -4.97 7.91 -11.18
N ASN A 426 -3.86 7.39 -11.70
CA ASN A 426 -2.93 6.61 -10.89
C ASN A 426 -2.16 7.53 -9.91
N PRO A 427 -2.32 7.34 -8.58
CA PRO A 427 -1.72 8.23 -7.58
C PRO A 427 -0.19 8.16 -7.53
N THR A 428 0.42 7.13 -8.15
CA THR A 428 1.88 6.93 -8.19
C THR A 428 2.59 7.68 -9.32
N VAL A 429 1.85 8.27 -10.26
CA VAL A 429 2.43 9.09 -11.33
C VAL A 429 3.01 10.39 -10.75
N ALA A 430 4.27 10.67 -11.09
CA ALA A 430 4.97 11.88 -10.67
C ALA A 430 4.22 13.14 -11.10
N ARG A 431 4.30 14.20 -10.29
CA ARG A 431 3.53 15.44 -10.51
C ARG A 431 3.86 16.07 -11.87
N GLU A 432 5.13 16.12 -12.24
CA GLU A 432 5.60 16.72 -13.49
C GLU A 432 5.08 15.95 -14.71
N GLU A 433 5.13 14.61 -14.67
CA GLU A 433 4.54 13.75 -15.70
C GLU A 433 3.03 13.97 -15.78
N ARG A 434 2.35 13.98 -14.62
CA ARG A 434 0.91 14.19 -14.53
C ARG A 434 0.46 15.52 -15.11
N ALA A 435 1.18 16.60 -14.81
CA ALA A 435 0.90 17.93 -15.36
C ALA A 435 1.02 17.96 -16.90
N GLY A 436 2.07 17.33 -17.45
CA GLY A 436 2.22 17.19 -18.90
C GLY A 436 1.10 16.36 -19.54
N LEU A 437 0.67 15.29 -18.87
CA LEU A 437 -0.44 14.45 -19.29
C LEU A 437 -1.79 15.18 -19.25
N TYR A 438 -2.07 15.97 -18.21
CA TYR A 438 -3.27 16.81 -18.15
C TYR A 438 -3.33 17.81 -19.31
N ALA A 439 -2.22 18.52 -19.57
CA ALA A 439 -2.15 19.45 -20.69
C ALA A 439 -2.40 18.75 -22.05
N ARG A 440 -1.79 17.58 -22.25
CA ARG A 440 -2.00 16.76 -23.46
C ARG A 440 -3.44 16.24 -23.55
N GLY A 441 -3.99 15.73 -22.46
CA GLY A 441 -5.36 15.23 -22.38
C GLY A 441 -6.38 16.32 -22.73
N LEU A 442 -6.21 17.52 -22.18
CA LEU A 442 -7.04 18.68 -22.51
C LEU A 442 -6.96 19.04 -24.00
N ALA A 443 -5.76 19.07 -24.58
CA ALA A 443 -5.57 19.38 -26.00
C ALA A 443 -6.29 18.35 -26.90
N ILE A 444 -6.18 17.05 -26.57
CA ILE A 444 -6.86 15.98 -27.31
C ILE A 444 -8.38 16.07 -27.13
N ALA A 445 -8.86 16.27 -25.90
CA ALA A 445 -10.29 16.44 -25.62
C ALA A 445 -10.86 17.63 -26.40
N ALA A 446 -10.16 18.77 -26.43
CA ALA A 446 -10.58 19.95 -27.18
C ALA A 446 -10.59 19.69 -28.70
N ALA A 447 -9.55 19.04 -29.24
CA ALA A 447 -9.45 18.73 -30.68
C ALA A 447 -10.49 17.72 -31.17
N ASN A 448 -11.10 16.95 -30.26
CA ASN A 448 -12.15 15.98 -30.56
C ASN A 448 -13.55 16.45 -30.11
N ASP A 449 -13.73 17.74 -29.86
CA ASP A 449 -15.02 18.34 -29.47
C ASP A 449 -15.63 17.71 -28.21
N ALA A 450 -14.78 17.37 -27.22
CA ALA A 450 -15.28 16.91 -25.93
C ALA A 450 -16.18 17.99 -25.28
N PRO A 451 -17.27 17.61 -24.60
CA PRO A 451 -18.10 18.56 -23.88
C PRO A 451 -17.28 19.25 -22.78
N PRO A 452 -17.63 20.49 -22.39
CA PRO A 452 -16.85 21.24 -21.39
C PRO A 452 -16.67 20.50 -20.05
N SER A 453 -17.68 19.75 -19.59
CA SER A 453 -17.57 18.91 -18.39
C SER A 453 -16.48 17.83 -18.49
N ALA A 454 -16.35 17.16 -19.65
CA ALA A 454 -15.29 16.19 -19.90
C ALA A 454 -13.90 16.85 -20.02
N ARG A 455 -13.82 18.08 -20.50
CA ARG A 455 -12.55 18.86 -20.54
C ARG A 455 -12.06 19.19 -19.13
N LEU A 456 -12.97 19.42 -18.18
CA LEU A 456 -12.63 19.77 -16.80
C LEU A 456 -11.91 18.65 -16.05
N THR A 457 -12.08 17.38 -16.42
CA THR A 457 -11.29 16.25 -15.89
C THR A 457 -9.78 16.46 -16.09
N PHE A 458 -9.37 17.23 -17.11
CA PHE A 458 -7.97 17.53 -17.38
C PHE A 458 -7.57 18.96 -17.02
N ASP A 459 -8.38 19.96 -17.40
CA ASP A 459 -8.01 21.38 -17.24
C ASP A 459 -7.91 21.79 -15.76
N LEU A 460 -8.88 21.36 -14.95
CA LEU A 460 -8.95 21.76 -13.55
C LEU A 460 -7.78 21.21 -12.71
N PRO A 461 -7.51 19.89 -12.67
CA PRO A 461 -6.34 19.38 -11.97
C PRO A 461 -5.04 19.84 -12.63
N GLY A 462 -4.99 19.99 -13.96
CA GLY A 462 -3.81 20.53 -14.66
C GLY A 462 -3.40 21.93 -14.19
N ARG A 463 -4.37 22.83 -13.97
CA ARG A 463 -4.09 24.18 -13.42
C ARG A 463 -3.69 24.16 -11.95
N VAL A 464 -4.28 23.27 -11.16
CA VAL A 464 -3.92 23.09 -9.75
C VAL A 464 -2.49 22.57 -9.63
N ASP A 465 -2.14 21.55 -10.41
CA ASP A 465 -0.82 20.91 -10.39
C ASP A 465 0.28 21.79 -10.99
N ALA A 466 -0.06 22.77 -11.83
CA ALA A 466 0.89 23.76 -12.33
C ALA A 466 1.35 24.77 -11.26
N VAL A 467 0.68 24.85 -10.10
CA VAL A 467 0.96 25.83 -9.05
C VAL A 467 1.63 25.19 -7.84
N THR A 468 2.86 25.57 -7.53
CA THR A 468 3.66 24.96 -6.45
C THR A 468 3.22 25.37 -5.05
N ASP A 469 2.59 26.53 -4.88
CA ASP A 469 2.15 27.08 -3.59
C ASP A 469 0.63 27.15 -3.43
N ILE A 470 -0.10 26.22 -4.07
CA ILE A 470 -1.58 26.14 -4.04
C ILE A 470 -2.18 26.08 -2.62
N TRP A 471 -1.38 25.65 -1.64
CA TRP A 471 -1.71 25.59 -0.22
C TRP A 471 -1.84 26.96 0.45
N ARG A 472 -1.27 28.02 -0.14
CA ARG A 472 -1.34 29.37 0.43
C ARG A 472 -2.76 29.95 0.30
N PRO A 473 -3.22 30.71 1.32
CA PRO A 473 -4.56 31.30 1.30
C PRO A 473 -4.81 32.15 0.05
N GLY A 474 -5.93 31.89 -0.64
CA GLY A 474 -6.37 32.67 -1.80
C GLY A 474 -5.72 32.30 -3.15
N ILE A 475 -4.67 31.46 -3.17
CA ILE A 475 -4.04 31.02 -4.44
C ILE A 475 -4.99 30.12 -5.22
N TYR A 476 -5.60 29.12 -4.57
CA TYR A 476 -6.58 28.23 -5.21
C TYR A 476 -7.73 28.98 -5.89
N GLU A 477 -8.31 29.96 -5.19
CA GLU A 477 -9.38 30.80 -5.75
C GLU A 477 -8.89 31.59 -6.97
N ARG A 478 -7.68 32.18 -6.89
CA ARG A 478 -7.07 32.94 -8.00
C ARG A 478 -6.76 32.06 -9.21
N THR A 479 -6.39 30.79 -8.99
CA THR A 479 -6.11 29.83 -10.06
C THR A 479 -7.36 29.46 -10.84
N LEU A 480 -8.49 29.27 -10.15
CA LEU A 480 -9.73 28.80 -10.78
C LEU A 480 -10.66 29.93 -11.24
N MET A 481 -10.61 31.12 -10.61
CA MET A 481 -11.48 32.25 -10.93
C MET A 481 -11.55 32.58 -12.44
N PRO A 482 -10.43 32.61 -13.20
CA PRO A 482 -10.49 32.90 -14.63
C PRO A 482 -11.34 31.91 -15.42
N MET A 483 -11.38 30.63 -15.00
CA MET A 483 -12.09 29.57 -15.72
C MET A 483 -13.60 29.81 -15.79
N VAL A 484 -14.18 30.48 -14.79
CA VAL A 484 -15.62 30.79 -14.75
C VAL A 484 -16.04 31.72 -15.90
N SER A 485 -15.10 32.52 -16.41
CA SER A 485 -15.33 33.49 -17.48
C SER A 485 -14.84 33.03 -18.85
N GLU A 486 -14.14 31.90 -18.93
CA GLU A 486 -13.69 31.33 -20.20
C GLU A 486 -14.90 30.85 -21.01
N PRO A 487 -15.10 31.29 -22.27
CA PRO A 487 -16.32 31.01 -23.03
C PRO A 487 -16.69 29.52 -23.12
N VAL A 488 -15.69 28.64 -23.16
CA VAL A 488 -15.90 27.18 -23.21
C VAL A 488 -16.65 26.65 -21.98
N TYR A 489 -16.37 27.18 -20.79
CA TYR A 489 -17.03 26.77 -19.55
C TYR A 489 -18.18 27.68 -19.21
N ALA A 490 -18.06 28.98 -19.47
CA ALA A 490 -19.08 29.97 -19.18
C ALA A 490 -20.39 29.71 -19.95
N ASN A 491 -20.33 29.07 -21.12
CA ASN A 491 -21.53 28.74 -21.91
C ASN A 491 -22.16 27.38 -21.56
N ASP A 492 -21.50 26.57 -20.73
CA ASP A 492 -22.00 25.26 -20.31
C ASP A 492 -22.45 25.30 -18.83
N PRO A 493 -23.74 25.06 -18.54
CA PRO A 493 -24.25 25.21 -17.18
C PRO A 493 -23.66 24.20 -16.19
N GLN A 494 -23.35 22.98 -16.62
CA GLN A 494 -22.76 21.94 -15.76
C GLN A 494 -21.31 22.30 -15.39
N ALA A 495 -20.49 22.64 -16.39
CA ALA A 495 -19.10 23.00 -16.18
C ALA A 495 -18.96 24.27 -15.33
N ARG A 496 -19.73 25.32 -15.63
CA ARG A 496 -19.73 26.56 -14.85
C ARG A 496 -20.15 26.33 -13.40
N ALA A 497 -21.16 25.50 -13.16
CA ALA A 497 -21.61 25.15 -11.81
C ALA A 497 -20.57 24.34 -11.03
N ALA A 498 -19.95 23.34 -11.67
CA ALA A 498 -18.89 22.53 -11.07
C ALA A 498 -17.69 23.38 -10.64
N ILE A 499 -17.20 24.29 -11.50
CA ILE A 499 -16.07 25.19 -11.19
C ILE A 499 -16.43 26.08 -9.98
N ARG A 500 -17.62 26.69 -9.98
CA ARG A 500 -18.08 27.56 -8.88
C ARG A 500 -18.18 26.81 -7.55
N LEU A 501 -18.72 25.59 -7.55
CA LEU A 501 -18.79 24.76 -6.35
C LEU A 501 -17.39 24.38 -5.85
N MET A 502 -16.52 23.89 -6.72
CA MET A 502 -15.14 23.55 -6.35
C MET A 502 -14.36 24.75 -5.83
N MET A 503 -14.55 25.94 -6.42
CA MET A 503 -13.97 27.20 -5.93
C MET A 503 -14.42 27.52 -4.51
N VAL A 504 -15.73 27.43 -4.24
CA VAL A 504 -16.28 27.67 -2.90
C VAL A 504 -15.73 26.65 -1.92
N ASP A 505 -15.75 25.35 -2.26
CA ASP A 505 -15.25 24.28 -1.39
C ASP A 505 -13.77 24.46 -1.07
N GLY A 506 -12.95 24.74 -2.09
CA GLY A 506 -11.52 24.94 -1.94
C GLY A 506 -11.12 26.23 -1.23
N ALA A 507 -11.89 27.32 -1.38
CA ALA A 507 -11.67 28.58 -0.68
C ALA A 507 -12.14 28.52 0.79
N VAL A 508 -13.26 27.84 1.04
CA VAL A 508 -13.80 27.63 2.39
C VAL A 508 -12.87 26.71 3.18
N ALA A 509 -12.36 25.62 2.60
CA ALA A 509 -11.45 24.69 3.28
C ALA A 509 -10.12 25.34 3.74
N ARG A 510 -9.62 26.37 3.04
CA ARG A 510 -8.25 26.89 3.20
C ARG A 510 -8.13 28.26 3.91
N THR A 511 -9.24 28.87 4.34
CA THR A 511 -9.26 30.20 4.98
C THR A 511 -9.47 30.12 6.50
N ARG A 512 -8.99 31.08 7.31
CA ARG A 512 -9.24 31.10 8.78
C ARG A 512 -10.37 32.02 9.24
N LYS A 513 -10.86 32.92 8.39
CA LYS A 513 -11.85 33.96 8.76
C LYS A 513 -13.25 33.65 8.23
N SER A 514 -14.28 33.88 9.05
CA SER A 514 -15.71 33.81 8.70
C SER A 514 -16.17 34.92 7.74
N GLN A 515 -15.35 35.96 7.53
CA GLN A 515 -15.63 37.16 6.72
C GLN A 515 -15.91 36.91 5.21
N LYS A 516 -15.79 35.68 4.70
CA LYS A 516 -16.07 35.35 3.28
C LYS A 516 -17.40 34.62 3.05
N ASN A 517 -18.23 34.46 4.07
CA ASN A 517 -19.53 33.80 3.95
C ASN A 517 -20.45 34.49 2.92
N ASP A 518 -20.43 35.83 2.85
CA ASP A 518 -21.30 36.58 1.93
C ASP A 518 -20.87 36.41 0.46
N ALA A 519 -19.57 36.47 0.18
CA ALA A 519 -19.03 36.22 -1.16
C ALA A 519 -19.30 34.77 -1.62
N ALA A 520 -19.18 33.80 -0.70
CA ALA A 520 -19.51 32.41 -0.98
C ALA A 520 -21.01 32.22 -1.27
N ILE A 521 -21.91 32.84 -0.50
CA ILE A 521 -23.35 32.81 -0.77
C ILE A 521 -23.64 33.37 -2.16
N LEU A 522 -23.03 34.49 -2.56
CA LEU A 522 -23.23 35.07 -3.88
C LEU A 522 -22.86 34.08 -5.00
N THR A 523 -21.68 33.44 -4.91
CA THR A 523 -21.27 32.43 -5.88
C THR A 523 -22.17 31.20 -5.88
N LEU A 524 -22.61 30.73 -4.71
CA LEU A 524 -23.51 29.58 -4.59
C LEU A 524 -24.90 29.88 -5.14
N ARG A 525 -25.44 31.08 -4.91
CA ARG A 525 -26.74 31.52 -5.47
C ARG A 525 -26.70 31.52 -7.00
N GLN A 526 -25.57 31.91 -7.59
CA GLN A 526 -25.39 31.80 -9.06
C GLN A 526 -25.45 30.36 -9.59
N VAL A 527 -25.29 29.34 -8.74
CA VAL A 527 -25.50 27.93 -9.11
C VAL A 527 -26.93 27.49 -8.77
N ALA A 528 -27.41 27.82 -7.57
CA ALA A 528 -28.73 27.44 -7.08
C ALA A 528 -29.88 28.02 -7.94
N ASP A 529 -29.70 29.23 -8.46
CA ASP A 529 -30.69 29.98 -9.22
C ASP A 529 -30.49 29.85 -10.75
N ASP A 530 -29.54 29.01 -11.18
CA ASP A 530 -29.25 28.79 -12.61
C ASP A 530 -30.38 28.00 -13.27
N LYS A 531 -31.19 28.70 -14.08
CA LYS A 531 -32.32 28.10 -14.80
C LYS A 531 -31.91 27.13 -15.90
N ALA A 532 -30.63 27.13 -16.30
CA ALA A 532 -30.11 26.16 -17.27
C ALA A 532 -29.78 24.80 -16.62
N LEU A 533 -29.71 24.73 -15.28
CA LEU A 533 -29.65 23.45 -14.54
C LEU A 533 -31.06 22.91 -14.29
N LYS A 534 -31.19 21.59 -14.31
CA LYS A 534 -32.47 20.93 -13.95
C LYS A 534 -32.82 21.24 -12.48
N PRO A 535 -34.11 21.29 -12.11
CA PRO A 535 -34.52 21.57 -10.74
C PRO A 535 -33.93 20.63 -9.68
N ASN A 536 -33.74 19.36 -10.03
CA ASN A 536 -33.16 18.31 -9.17
C ASN A 536 -31.70 17.98 -9.52
N ASP A 537 -31.00 18.89 -10.20
CA ASP A 537 -29.60 18.68 -10.57
C ASP A 537 -28.72 18.53 -9.31
N PRO A 538 -27.83 17.52 -9.24
CA PRO A 538 -26.96 17.31 -8.08
C PRO A 538 -26.10 18.53 -7.69
N LEU A 539 -25.62 19.31 -8.67
CA LEU A 539 -24.83 20.53 -8.41
C LEU A 539 -25.69 21.63 -7.80
N ARG A 540 -26.92 21.79 -8.29
CA ARG A 540 -27.90 22.74 -7.75
C ARG A 540 -28.27 22.39 -6.30
N VAL A 541 -28.56 21.12 -6.06
CA VAL A 541 -28.85 20.59 -4.72
C VAL A 541 -27.64 20.81 -3.79
N GLY A 542 -26.44 20.50 -4.25
CA GLY A 542 -25.19 20.75 -3.51
C GLY A 542 -24.99 22.23 -3.17
N ALA A 543 -25.34 23.16 -4.07
CA ALA A 543 -25.27 24.59 -3.81
C ALA A 543 -26.25 25.04 -2.71
N LEU A 544 -27.51 24.59 -2.79
CA LEU A 544 -28.56 24.93 -1.82
C LEU A 544 -28.19 24.49 -0.40
N ILE A 545 -27.58 23.32 -0.24
CA ILE A 545 -27.15 22.81 1.08
C ILE A 545 -26.03 23.66 1.67
N ARG A 546 -25.06 24.06 0.84
CA ARG A 546 -23.97 24.96 1.25
C ARG A 546 -24.52 26.32 1.66
N ILE A 547 -25.50 26.87 0.93
CA ILE A 547 -26.17 28.15 1.27
C ILE A 547 -26.88 28.01 2.62
N ALA A 548 -27.73 27.00 2.80
CA ALA A 548 -28.46 26.78 4.05
C ALA A 548 -27.50 26.66 5.25
N SER A 549 -26.37 25.98 5.07
CA SER A 549 -25.32 25.86 6.10
C SER A 549 -24.59 27.17 6.37
N ILE A 550 -24.45 28.08 5.40
CA ILE A 550 -23.92 29.43 5.66
C ILE A 550 -24.97 30.29 6.39
N GLU A 551 -26.23 30.27 5.95
CA GLU A 551 -27.35 31.02 6.54
C GLU A 551 -27.54 30.66 8.02
N GLU A 552 -27.49 29.37 8.36
CA GLU A 552 -27.54 28.91 9.76
C GLU A 552 -26.37 29.46 10.58
N ARG A 553 -25.14 29.39 10.05
CA ARG A 553 -23.94 29.92 10.74
C ARG A 553 -24.01 31.44 10.95
N ASN A 554 -24.74 32.15 10.10
CA ASN A 554 -25.01 33.56 10.22
C ASN A 554 -26.22 33.87 11.15
N GLY A 555 -26.83 32.85 11.77
CA GLY A 555 -27.99 32.99 12.67
C GLY A 555 -29.34 33.13 11.96
N GLN A 556 -29.38 32.93 10.63
CA GLN A 556 -30.57 33.10 9.80
C GLN A 556 -31.33 31.76 9.64
N ILE A 557 -31.85 31.23 10.74
CA ILE A 557 -32.43 29.87 10.79
C ILE A 557 -33.63 29.70 9.85
N ASP A 558 -34.52 30.69 9.77
CA ASP A 558 -35.69 30.61 8.88
C ASP A 558 -35.29 30.63 7.39
N ALA A 559 -34.25 31.39 7.05
CA ALA A 559 -33.68 31.39 5.70
C ALA A 559 -33.04 30.04 5.38
N ALA A 560 -32.24 29.50 6.30
CA ALA A 560 -31.61 28.19 6.17
C ALA A 560 -32.66 27.07 5.95
N ARG A 561 -33.77 27.12 6.71
CA ARG A 561 -34.91 26.20 6.55
C ARG A 561 -35.54 26.29 5.17
N ALA A 562 -35.84 27.50 4.71
CA ALA A 562 -36.46 27.72 3.40
C ALA A 562 -35.53 27.28 2.25
N THR A 563 -34.25 27.60 2.35
CA THR A 563 -33.23 27.20 1.38
C THR A 563 -33.05 25.67 1.35
N PHE A 564 -32.98 25.01 2.51
CA PHE A 564 -32.88 23.55 2.58
C PHE A 564 -34.14 22.86 2.01
N ALA A 565 -35.34 23.33 2.34
CA ALA A 565 -36.57 22.81 1.76
C ALA A 565 -36.59 22.89 0.23
N SER A 566 -35.96 23.93 -0.32
CA SER A 566 -35.82 24.12 -1.78
C SER A 566 -34.89 23.09 -2.45
N SER A 567 -34.08 22.36 -1.69
CA SER A 567 -33.22 21.28 -2.21
C SER A 567 -33.99 20.00 -2.54
N GLY A 568 -35.21 19.84 -2.01
CA GLY A 568 -36.01 18.62 -2.17
C GLY A 568 -35.52 17.43 -1.35
N LEU A 569 -34.48 17.59 -0.51
CA LEU A 569 -33.98 16.54 0.36
C LEU A 569 -34.75 16.47 1.68
N THR A 570 -34.87 15.26 2.22
CA THR A 570 -35.32 15.04 3.59
C THR A 570 -34.15 15.21 4.57
N ALA A 571 -34.44 15.46 5.85
CA ALA A 571 -33.40 15.71 6.87
C ALA A 571 -32.42 14.55 7.07
N ASN A 572 -32.81 13.32 6.71
CA ASN A 572 -31.99 12.11 6.81
C ASN A 572 -31.23 11.78 5.52
N GLN A 573 -31.51 12.49 4.42
CA GLN A 573 -30.78 12.30 3.17
C GLN A 573 -29.49 13.12 3.21
N CYS A 574 -28.36 12.44 3.39
CA CYS A 574 -27.06 13.02 3.04
C CYS A 574 -27.07 13.29 1.53
N ALA A 575 -26.84 14.53 1.11
CA ALA A 575 -26.69 14.78 -0.31
C ALA A 575 -25.42 14.10 -0.82
N ILE A 576 -25.57 13.44 -1.97
CA ILE A 576 -24.47 12.78 -2.69
C ILE A 576 -23.31 13.77 -2.91
N MET A 577 -23.61 15.06 -3.09
CA MET A 577 -22.64 16.13 -3.36
C MET A 577 -22.43 17.12 -2.20
N ASP A 578 -22.66 16.73 -0.95
CA ASP A 578 -22.33 17.62 0.17
C ASP A 578 -20.81 17.73 0.37
N ALA A 579 -20.34 18.94 0.72
CA ALA A 579 -18.94 19.14 1.07
C ALA A 579 -18.71 18.73 2.53
N PRO A 580 -17.60 18.06 2.86
CA PRO A 580 -17.22 17.87 4.26
C PRO A 580 -17.17 19.24 4.96
N PRO A 581 -17.79 19.38 6.14
CA PRO A 581 -17.74 20.61 6.90
C PRO A 581 -16.30 21.04 7.15
N LYS A 582 -16.09 22.35 7.20
CA LYS A 582 -14.76 22.91 7.47
C LYS A 582 -14.40 22.75 8.93
N MET A 583 -13.19 22.30 9.23
CA MET A 583 -12.63 22.36 10.58
C MET A 583 -12.39 23.83 10.99
N VAL A 584 -13.08 24.30 12.02
CA VAL A 584 -12.98 25.69 12.54
C VAL A 584 -12.08 25.80 13.75
N SER A 585 -11.92 24.72 14.51
CA SER A 585 -11.00 24.63 15.63
C SER A 585 -10.33 23.26 15.64
N LYS A 586 -9.05 23.25 16.00
CA LYS A 586 -8.27 22.03 16.17
C LYS A 586 -7.39 22.14 17.42
N PRO A 587 -7.09 21.02 18.08
CA PRO A 587 -6.07 20.98 19.13
C PRO A 587 -4.71 21.51 18.64
N GLY A 588 -3.96 22.12 19.56
CA GLY A 588 -2.59 22.56 19.37
C GLY A 588 -1.57 21.43 19.62
N SER A 589 -0.35 21.82 20.00
CA SER A 589 0.74 20.88 20.27
C SER A 589 0.46 19.94 21.45
N GLU A 590 -0.48 20.28 22.32
CA GLU A 590 -0.92 19.44 23.44
C GLU A 590 -1.59 18.14 23.02
N ALA A 591 -1.98 18.00 21.75
CA ALA A 591 -2.48 16.74 21.22
C ALA A 591 -1.38 15.71 20.94
N PHE A 592 -0.11 16.11 20.94
CA PHE A 592 1.00 15.17 20.86
C PHE A 592 1.13 14.41 22.20
N PRO A 593 1.04 13.07 22.22
CA PRO A 593 1.17 12.32 23.46
C PRO A 593 2.56 12.52 24.09
N MET A 594 2.59 13.06 25.31
CA MET A 594 3.84 13.43 26.00
C MET A 594 4.77 12.23 26.19
N GLU A 595 4.21 11.06 26.42
CA GLU A 595 4.96 9.81 26.56
C GLU A 595 5.63 9.45 25.23
N ALA A 596 4.92 9.57 24.10
CA ALA A 596 5.50 9.35 22.78
C ALA A 596 6.62 10.37 22.50
N MET A 597 6.43 11.63 22.90
CA MET A 597 7.44 12.68 22.75
C MET A 597 8.69 12.39 23.58
N ARG A 598 8.55 11.94 24.84
CA ARG A 598 9.66 11.54 25.72
C ARG A 598 10.45 10.37 25.15
N TRP A 599 9.75 9.42 24.55
CA TRP A 599 10.35 8.31 23.82
C TRP A 599 10.68 8.67 22.37
N GLY A 600 10.65 9.95 21.99
CA GLY A 600 11.07 10.44 20.67
C GLY A 600 10.42 9.71 19.50
N PHE A 601 9.14 9.32 19.61
CA PHE A 601 8.40 8.71 18.52
C PHE A 601 7.76 9.77 17.64
N GLU A 602 7.83 9.56 16.34
CA GLU A 602 7.05 10.24 15.32
C GLU A 602 6.16 9.22 14.61
N GLY A 603 5.13 9.71 13.94
CA GLY A 603 4.24 8.82 13.22
C GLY A 603 3.00 9.52 12.73
N TRP A 604 1.99 8.73 12.43
CA TRP A 604 0.72 9.22 11.94
C TRP A 604 -0.42 8.29 12.30
N THR A 605 -1.62 8.84 12.26
CA THR A 605 -2.85 8.06 12.36
C THR A 605 -3.90 8.62 11.41
N GLN A 606 -4.64 7.73 10.77
CA GLN A 606 -5.80 8.06 9.97
C GLN A 606 -7.03 7.75 10.81
N VAL A 607 -7.88 8.76 11.02
CA VAL A 607 -9.08 8.66 11.82
C VAL A 607 -10.29 8.81 10.92
N GLN A 608 -11.27 7.93 11.09
CA GLN A 608 -12.60 8.07 10.54
C GLN A 608 -13.55 8.59 11.59
N PHE A 609 -14.44 9.49 11.22
CA PHE A 609 -15.43 10.07 12.14
C PHE A 609 -16.61 10.68 11.39
N ASP A 610 -17.69 10.93 12.13
CA ASP A 610 -18.85 11.66 11.65
C ASP A 610 -18.85 13.08 12.20
N ILE A 611 -19.45 14.01 11.46
CA ILE A 611 -19.64 15.39 11.87
C ILE A 611 -21.14 15.61 12.06
N GLY A 612 -21.54 15.88 13.31
CA GLY A 612 -22.91 16.26 13.66
C GLY A 612 -23.27 17.64 13.11
N ALA A 613 -24.57 17.94 13.00
CA ALA A 613 -25.06 19.25 12.55
C ALA A 613 -24.55 20.42 13.41
N ASP A 614 -24.32 20.17 14.70
CA ASP A 614 -23.75 21.11 15.66
C ASP A 614 -22.25 21.36 15.49
N GLY A 615 -21.59 20.67 14.55
CA GLY A 615 -20.16 20.74 14.28
C GLY A 615 -19.30 19.92 15.22
N ASN A 616 -19.90 19.12 16.12
CA ASN A 616 -19.16 18.19 16.97
C ASN A 616 -18.82 16.92 16.18
N VAL A 617 -17.64 16.37 16.50
CA VAL A 617 -17.25 15.07 15.98
C VAL A 617 -17.86 13.97 16.84
N ILE A 618 -18.42 12.95 16.19
CA ILE A 618 -18.93 11.74 16.83
C ILE A 618 -18.43 10.50 16.08
N ASN A 619 -18.54 9.32 16.71
CA ASN A 619 -18.14 8.02 16.13
C ASN A 619 -16.69 7.98 15.61
N GLN A 620 -15.79 8.75 16.22
CA GLN A 620 -14.38 8.79 15.85
C GLN A 620 -13.65 7.48 16.18
N ARG A 621 -12.87 6.99 15.22
CA ARG A 621 -12.11 5.74 15.30
C ARG A 621 -10.82 5.82 14.49
N ALA A 622 -9.73 5.30 15.02
CA ALA A 622 -8.49 5.14 14.25
C ALA A 622 -8.65 3.98 13.23
N LEU A 623 -8.54 4.29 11.95
CA LEU A 623 -8.50 3.32 10.86
C LEU A 623 -7.10 2.74 10.68
N LEU A 624 -6.09 3.61 10.66
CA LEU A 624 -4.70 3.24 10.46
C LEU A 624 -3.83 3.97 11.48
N SER A 625 -2.82 3.31 12.04
CA SER A 625 -1.83 3.99 12.91
C SER A 625 -0.44 3.40 12.74
N TYR A 626 0.53 4.31 12.62
CA TYR A 626 1.95 4.01 12.60
C TYR A 626 2.69 4.88 13.63
N PRO A 627 3.54 4.29 14.51
CA PRO A 627 3.65 2.85 14.80
C PRO A 627 2.36 2.30 15.46
N PRO A 628 2.14 0.97 15.45
CA PRO A 628 0.92 0.37 15.99
C PRO A 628 0.68 0.75 17.46
N PHE A 629 -0.56 1.12 17.79
CA PHE A 629 -1.04 1.45 19.14
C PHE A 629 -0.38 2.64 19.85
N ILE A 630 0.56 3.35 19.21
CA ILE A 630 1.23 4.52 19.82
C ILE A 630 0.38 5.79 19.67
N PHE A 631 -0.25 5.98 18.50
CA PHE A 631 -0.94 7.23 18.15
C PHE A 631 -2.44 7.07 17.91
N SER A 632 -2.99 5.85 17.91
CA SER A 632 -4.42 5.62 17.62
C SER A 632 -5.34 6.29 18.64
N GLU A 633 -5.03 6.20 19.94
CA GLU A 633 -5.79 6.88 20.99
C GLU A 633 -5.65 8.40 20.89
N ALA A 634 -4.42 8.92 20.78
CA ALA A 634 -4.18 10.36 20.65
C ALA A 634 -4.81 10.95 19.38
N GLY A 635 -4.80 10.21 18.28
CA GLY A 635 -5.50 10.55 17.04
C GLY A 635 -7.01 10.63 17.22
N THR A 636 -7.59 9.63 17.86
CA THR A 636 -9.03 9.61 18.15
C THR A 636 -9.39 10.78 19.08
N ASN A 637 -8.61 10.99 20.15
CA ASN A 637 -8.81 12.07 21.12
C ASN A 637 -8.58 13.48 20.54
N PHE A 638 -7.76 13.62 19.49
CA PHE A 638 -7.62 14.87 18.75
C PHE A 638 -8.98 15.36 18.26
N PHE A 639 -9.81 14.45 17.74
CA PHE A 639 -11.11 14.80 17.20
C PHE A 639 -12.19 15.06 18.25
N ASN A 640 -12.02 14.62 19.50
CA ASN A 640 -12.93 15.00 20.61
C ASN A 640 -13.00 16.52 20.82
N LYS A 641 -11.87 17.20 20.55
CA LYS A 641 -11.72 18.65 20.74
C LYS A 641 -11.76 19.42 19.41
N ALA A 642 -11.64 18.74 18.28
CA ALA A 642 -11.83 19.35 16.97
C ALA A 642 -13.28 19.83 16.85
N LYS A 643 -13.46 21.03 16.29
CA LYS A 643 -14.79 21.56 15.96
C LYS A 643 -14.87 21.84 14.49
N TYR A 644 -15.99 21.45 13.91
CA TYR A 644 -16.35 21.69 12.54
C TYR A 644 -17.38 22.81 12.45
N ALA A 645 -17.47 23.42 11.28
CA ALA A 645 -18.52 24.37 10.96
C ALA A 645 -19.88 23.66 11.04
N LYS A 646 -20.86 24.31 11.66
CA LYS A 646 -22.24 23.81 11.69
C LYS A 646 -22.80 23.66 10.28
N THR A 647 -23.61 22.63 10.09
CA THR A 647 -24.34 22.37 8.85
C THR A 647 -25.81 22.26 9.16
N TYR A 648 -26.62 22.97 8.38
CA TYR A 648 -28.05 23.01 8.64
C TYR A 648 -28.68 21.65 8.30
N ARG A 649 -29.33 21.06 9.30
CA ARG A 649 -30.14 19.84 9.20
C ARG A 649 -31.43 20.05 10.01
N PRO A 650 -32.62 19.98 9.38
CA PRO A 650 -33.88 20.29 10.06
C PRO A 650 -34.12 19.50 11.35
N ASP A 651 -33.67 18.24 11.39
CA ASP A 651 -33.88 17.32 12.52
C ASP A 651 -32.60 17.11 13.37
N GLY A 652 -31.54 17.90 13.13
CA GLY A 652 -30.25 17.72 13.83
C GLY A 652 -29.50 16.44 13.45
N GLY A 653 -29.89 15.78 12.35
CA GLY A 653 -29.22 14.60 11.80
C GLY A 653 -27.76 14.84 11.39
N LEU A 654 -27.08 13.78 10.94
CA LEU A 654 -25.67 13.86 10.55
C LEU A 654 -25.45 14.91 9.45
N GLY A 655 -24.47 15.79 9.67
CA GLY A 655 -24.01 16.75 8.67
C GLY A 655 -23.24 16.02 7.56
N CYS A 656 -22.28 15.19 7.94
CA CYS A 656 -21.50 14.32 7.05
C CYS A 656 -20.93 13.14 7.86
N GLY A 657 -21.23 11.89 7.48
CA GLY A 657 -20.63 10.70 8.10
C GLY A 657 -19.29 10.26 7.47
N ALA A 658 -18.53 9.41 8.14
CA ALA A 658 -17.37 8.67 7.67
C ALA A 658 -16.26 9.49 6.98
N THR A 659 -16.05 10.72 7.42
CA THR A 659 -14.92 11.55 7.00
C THR A 659 -13.64 10.90 7.47
N THR A 660 -12.64 10.79 6.60
CA THR A 660 -11.30 10.31 6.98
C THR A 660 -10.33 11.49 7.00
N THR A 661 -9.50 11.58 8.03
CA THR A 661 -8.45 12.58 8.11
C THR A 661 -7.22 11.99 8.75
N ARG A 662 -6.05 12.34 8.21
CA ARG A 662 -4.77 11.90 8.74
C ARG A 662 -4.13 12.99 9.60
N ILE A 663 -3.64 12.59 10.76
CA ILE A 663 -2.86 13.42 11.67
C ILE A 663 -1.43 12.91 11.65
N LYS A 664 -0.47 13.82 11.45
CA LYS A 664 0.96 13.55 11.59
C LYS A 664 1.45 14.07 12.94
N PHE A 665 2.18 13.23 13.67
CA PHE A 665 2.85 13.56 14.92
C PHE A 665 4.35 13.64 14.65
N LEU A 666 4.85 14.88 14.55
CA LEU A 666 6.26 15.16 14.28
C LEU A 666 6.89 15.89 15.46
N LEU A 667 8.11 15.52 15.81
CA LEU A 667 8.91 16.22 16.80
C LEU A 667 9.27 17.62 16.27
N PRO A 668 9.50 18.62 17.15
CA PRO A 668 9.77 20.00 16.73
C PRO A 668 10.93 20.13 15.74
N GLU A 669 12.02 19.40 15.96
CA GLU A 669 13.20 19.44 15.08
C GLU A 669 12.94 18.90 13.67
N SER A 670 12.00 17.96 13.52
CA SER A 670 11.59 17.40 12.24
C SER A 670 10.57 18.28 11.54
N ALA A 671 9.66 18.91 12.31
CA ALA A 671 8.67 19.83 11.78
C ALA A 671 9.31 21.02 11.04
N HIS A 672 10.46 21.50 11.51
CA HIS A 672 11.25 22.57 10.86
C HIS A 672 12.00 22.12 9.60
N ARG A 673 12.21 20.81 9.40
CA ARG A 673 12.84 20.25 8.18
C ARG A 673 11.82 19.90 7.10
N ALA A 674 10.55 19.75 7.48
CA ALA A 674 9.44 19.40 6.59
C ALA A 674 8.69 20.63 6.05
N SER A 675 8.91 21.82 6.64
CA SER A 675 8.47 23.13 6.15
C SER A 675 9.50 23.76 5.23
#